data_AF-A0A6J2FB18-F1
#
_entry.id   AF-A0A6J2FB18-F1
#
_cell.length_a   1.000
_cell.length_b   1.000
_cell.length_c   1.000
_cell.angle_alpha   90.00
_cell.angle_beta   90.00
_cell.angle_gamma   90.00
#
_symmetry.space_group_name_H-M   'P 1'
#
loop_
_entity.id
_entity.type
_entity.pdbx_description
1 polymer ?
#
loop_
_entity_poly.entity_id
_entity_poly.type
_entity_poly.pdbx_seq_one_letter_code
_entity_poly.pdbx_strand_id
1 'polypeptide(L)'
;MYHGRNTGKGPSTPTQIYQQPPRLLIVQTALPSWADICSNLCEALQNFFSLACSLMGPSRMSLFSLYVVQNQHECILPFVQVKGNFARLQACISELRMFQREGCFRPPGLCLHLAVQDGLQQFKQYSRHVTTGASLSYTSLEITVLTSLPGKEAVKQLEEGLKDTDLVRVRRLQVVEITKGVLEYMDSVSPAEEPSSDESSILGTDIDLQTIDNDVVSMEIFFKAWLHNNGTDQEHIHLLLPSRCFSNISRARDDSTDGSLRMDDPKGDFSTLYQMASQSSASRYKLRVIKALNSSGICESLTYGLPFILRPTSCWQLDWDELETNQQNFHALCHSLLKREWLLLAKGEPLSGGHSLRQPANTFYVIVPSRSPTLLVKAVATRELMLPSPFPLLPENPPDDSLKIVESVLDSLELEPIYNPLQAWSHLYSHLSNTFIKPQGRLHPSWESRALRKAFPAMRHVRTRPWSPWGLLLSLLCSSCLGSPSPATTPEDRAGSQGLRFRLAGFPRKPFEGRVEIQRAGEWGTICDDDFTLQAAHVLCRELGFTEATGWTHSAKYGPGTGRIWLDNLSCSGTEQSVTECASRGWGNSDCTHDEDAGVICKDQRLPGFSDSNVIEVEQHLQVEEVRLRPAVGRGRRPLPVTEGLVEVRLPDGWSQLCDKGWSAQNSHVVCGMLGFPSEKRVNTAFYRLLAQRQQHSFGLHGVACVGTEAHLSLCSLEFYRANDTTRCPGGAPAVVSCVPGPLYAASSGQKKHQQSKPQGETRVRLKGGAHPGEGRVEVLKASTWGTVCDRKWDLQAASVVCRELGFGSAREALSGARMGQGMGAIHLSEVRCSGQEPSLWKCPHKNITAEDCSHSHDAGVRCNLPYTGVETKIRLSGGRSRHEGRVEVQIGGPGSLRWGLICGDDWGTLEAMVACRQLGLGYANHGLQETWYWDSGNTTEVVMSGVRCTGSELSLDQCAHHSTHIACKRTGTRFTAGVICSETASDLLLHSALVQETAYIEDRPLHMLYCAAEENCLARSARSANWPYGHRRLLRFSSQIHNLGRADFRPKAGRHSWVWHECHGHYHSMDIFTHYDILTPNGTKVAEGHKASFCLEDTECQEDVSKRYECANFGEQGITVGCWDLYRHDIDCQWIDITDVKPGNYILQVVINPNFEVAESDFTNNAMKCNCKYDGHRIWVHNCHIGDAFSEEANRRFERYPGQTSNQIV
;
A
#
# COMPACT_ATOMS: atom_id res chain seq x y z
N MET A 1 43.45 -19.56 37.06
CA MET A 1 44.60 -20.45 37.35
C MET A 1 44.21 -21.88 37.02
N TYR A 2 45.13 -22.67 36.45
CA TYR A 2 45.15 -24.14 36.35
C TYR A 2 44.02 -24.93 35.63
N HIS A 3 44.41 -26.13 35.15
CA HIS A 3 43.62 -27.09 34.36
C HIS A 3 43.00 -28.21 35.21
N GLY A 4 42.00 -28.91 34.65
CA GLY A 4 41.52 -30.24 35.04
C GLY A 4 40.65 -30.86 33.93
N ARG A 5 40.63 -32.19 33.73
CA ARG A 5 40.00 -32.84 32.55
C ARG A 5 39.48 -34.26 32.82
N ASN A 6 38.23 -34.56 32.37
CA ASN A 6 37.55 -35.88 32.33
C ASN A 6 37.29 -36.55 33.71
N THR A 7 36.42 -37.56 33.90
CA THR A 7 35.62 -38.46 33.02
C THR A 7 34.15 -38.60 33.48
N GLY A 8 33.22 -39.06 32.63
CA GLY A 8 31.77 -39.16 32.95
C GLY A 8 31.15 -40.59 32.98
N LYS A 9 29.81 -40.65 33.01
CA LYS A 9 28.95 -41.86 32.84
C LYS A 9 27.75 -41.55 31.91
N GLY A 10 27.14 -42.60 31.34
CA GLY A 10 26.31 -42.55 30.12
C GLY A 10 24.78 -42.28 30.26
N PRO A 11 24.04 -42.35 29.14
CA PRO A 11 22.73 -41.68 28.96
C PRO A 11 21.50 -42.61 28.93
N SER A 12 20.31 -42.00 28.84
CA SER A 12 19.05 -42.64 28.41
C SER A 12 18.84 -42.55 26.88
N THR A 13 17.98 -43.42 26.34
CA THR A 13 17.84 -43.68 24.89
C THR A 13 16.91 -42.70 24.15
N PRO A 14 17.31 -42.14 22.99
CA PRO A 14 16.43 -41.39 22.08
C PRO A 14 15.73 -42.29 21.03
N THR A 15 14.67 -41.76 20.42
CA THR A 15 13.86 -42.43 19.39
C THR A 15 14.62 -42.64 18.08
N GLN A 16 14.43 -43.78 17.40
CA GLN A 16 14.97 -44.02 16.06
C GLN A 16 14.27 -43.13 15.02
N ILE A 17 15.04 -42.25 14.39
CA ILE A 17 14.66 -41.58 13.15
C ILE A 17 15.33 -42.36 12.01
N TYR A 18 14.55 -42.83 11.03
CA TYR A 18 15.09 -43.42 9.80
C TYR A 18 15.83 -42.32 9.00
N GLN A 19 17.15 -42.40 8.96
CA GLN A 19 18.02 -41.49 8.21
C GLN A 19 18.75 -42.24 7.11
N GLN A 20 18.80 -41.66 5.91
CA GLN A 20 19.58 -42.17 4.79
C GLN A 20 21.10 -42.17 5.11
N PRO A 21 21.91 -42.96 4.39
CA PRO A 21 23.37 -42.91 4.51
C PRO A 21 23.91 -41.48 4.29
N PRO A 22 24.90 -41.04 5.08
CA PRO A 22 25.58 -39.78 4.84
C PRO A 22 26.26 -39.75 3.46
N ARG A 23 26.33 -38.56 2.85
CA ARG A 23 26.91 -38.38 1.51
C ARG A 23 28.10 -37.41 1.52
N LEU A 24 29.15 -37.71 0.79
CA LEU A 24 30.32 -36.84 0.60
C LEU A 24 30.36 -36.38 -0.86
N LEU A 25 30.29 -35.07 -1.09
CA LEU A 25 30.42 -34.48 -2.42
C LEU A 25 31.81 -33.87 -2.58
N ILE A 26 32.48 -34.18 -3.68
CA ILE A 26 33.79 -33.65 -4.03
C ILE A 26 33.67 -33.03 -5.42
N VAL A 27 34.11 -31.78 -5.57
CA VAL A 27 34.03 -31.01 -6.81
C VAL A 27 35.43 -30.74 -7.33
N GLN A 28 35.83 -31.43 -8.40
CA GLN A 28 37.17 -31.36 -9.00
C GLN A 28 37.17 -30.43 -10.22
N THR A 29 38.14 -29.50 -10.29
CA THR A 29 38.12 -28.41 -11.28
C THR A 29 39.38 -28.41 -12.16
N ALA A 30 39.21 -28.30 -13.48
CA ALA A 30 40.30 -28.04 -14.42
C ALA A 30 39.82 -27.33 -15.70
N LEU A 31 40.68 -26.45 -16.25
CA LEU A 31 40.59 -25.72 -17.52
C LEU A 31 39.65 -24.47 -17.58
N PRO A 32 39.89 -23.50 -18.50
CA PRO A 32 39.42 -22.11 -18.33
C PRO A 32 37.93 -21.87 -18.54
N SER A 33 37.21 -22.83 -19.13
CA SER A 33 35.82 -22.72 -19.56
C SER A 33 34.80 -22.96 -18.43
N TRP A 34 35.23 -22.87 -17.17
CA TRP A 34 34.47 -23.34 -16.00
C TRP A 34 33.56 -22.31 -15.32
N ALA A 35 33.59 -21.05 -15.76
CA ALA A 35 32.69 -20.01 -15.24
C ALA A 35 31.21 -20.43 -15.37
N ASP A 36 30.83 -20.94 -16.55
CA ASP A 36 29.47 -21.40 -16.86
C ASP A 36 29.08 -22.62 -16.01
N ILE A 37 30.00 -23.59 -15.83
CA ILE A 37 29.75 -24.81 -15.02
C ILE A 37 29.59 -24.45 -13.54
N CYS A 38 30.42 -23.56 -13.01
CA CYS A 38 30.26 -23.03 -11.65
C CYS A 38 28.95 -22.25 -11.48
N SER A 39 28.53 -21.47 -12.48
CA SER A 39 27.27 -20.73 -12.44
C SER A 39 26.08 -21.70 -12.37
N ASN A 40 26.00 -22.63 -13.33
CA ASN A 40 24.92 -23.61 -13.41
C ASN A 40 24.85 -24.50 -12.16
N LEU A 41 26.00 -24.91 -11.63
CA LEU A 41 26.10 -25.70 -10.40
C LEU A 41 25.63 -24.93 -9.16
N CYS A 42 26.03 -23.66 -9.01
CA CYS A 42 25.57 -22.82 -7.91
C CYS A 42 24.07 -22.52 -8.01
N GLU A 43 23.55 -22.31 -9.21
CA GLU A 43 22.16 -21.99 -9.47
C GLU A 43 21.24 -23.21 -9.27
N ALA A 44 21.62 -24.38 -9.77
CA ALA A 44 20.91 -25.65 -9.52
C ALA A 44 20.85 -25.99 -8.02
N LEU A 45 21.94 -25.79 -7.28
CA LEU A 45 21.97 -25.96 -5.82
C LEU A 45 21.06 -24.93 -5.13
N GLN A 46 21.15 -23.65 -5.50
CA GLN A 46 20.33 -22.58 -4.91
C GLN A 46 18.82 -22.81 -5.18
N ASN A 47 18.45 -23.23 -6.39
CA ASN A 47 17.08 -23.54 -6.79
C ASN A 47 16.55 -24.76 -6.03
N PHE A 48 17.31 -25.85 -5.96
CA PHE A 48 16.93 -27.04 -5.19
C PHE A 48 16.68 -26.71 -3.71
N PHE A 49 17.59 -25.97 -3.06
CA PHE A 49 17.40 -25.61 -1.65
C PHE A 49 16.24 -24.62 -1.46
N SER A 50 15.97 -23.72 -2.41
CA SER A 50 14.80 -22.83 -2.38
C SER A 50 13.48 -23.62 -2.49
N LEU A 51 13.37 -24.56 -3.44
CA LEU A 51 12.23 -25.48 -3.55
C LEU A 51 12.05 -26.31 -2.28
N ALA A 52 13.13 -26.88 -1.73
CA ALA A 52 13.07 -27.75 -0.57
C ALA A 52 12.70 -26.99 0.72
N CYS A 53 13.09 -25.71 0.86
CA CYS A 53 12.57 -24.82 1.91
C CYS A 53 11.06 -24.59 1.77
N SER A 54 10.60 -24.37 0.54
CA SER A 54 9.22 -24.00 0.23
C SER A 54 8.23 -25.17 0.28
N LEU A 55 8.68 -26.40 -0.01
CA LEU A 55 7.81 -27.56 -0.28
C LEU A 55 8.09 -28.82 0.54
N MET A 56 9.27 -28.97 1.18
CA MET A 56 9.65 -30.24 1.85
C MET A 56 10.05 -30.10 3.32
N GLY A 57 10.70 -29.01 3.69
CA GLY A 57 11.17 -28.74 5.06
C GLY A 57 12.48 -29.48 5.42
N PRO A 58 13.27 -28.93 6.38
CA PRO A 58 14.65 -29.37 6.65
C PRO A 58 14.77 -30.78 7.25
N SER A 59 13.65 -31.42 7.63
CA SER A 59 13.62 -32.80 8.13
C SER A 59 13.55 -33.86 7.03
N ARG A 60 13.41 -33.48 5.74
CA ARG A 60 13.35 -34.41 4.60
C ARG A 60 14.66 -34.53 3.80
N MET A 61 15.73 -33.83 4.19
CA MET A 61 17.04 -33.83 3.53
C MET A 61 18.02 -34.84 4.14
N SER A 62 18.91 -35.40 3.30
CA SER A 62 20.03 -36.25 3.74
C SER A 62 21.22 -35.46 4.30
N LEU A 63 22.01 -36.07 5.18
CA LEU A 63 23.22 -35.49 5.76
C LEU A 63 24.39 -35.53 4.77
N PHE A 64 25.07 -34.41 4.53
CA PHE A 64 26.21 -34.36 3.60
C PHE A 64 27.36 -33.43 4.03
N SER A 65 28.48 -33.55 3.30
CA SER A 65 29.68 -32.70 3.35
C SER A 65 30.15 -32.36 1.92
N LEU A 66 30.83 -31.22 1.75
CA LEU A 66 31.34 -30.71 0.47
C LEU A 66 32.83 -30.34 0.56
N TYR A 67 33.61 -30.87 -0.40
CA TYR A 67 35.00 -30.50 -0.65
C TYR A 67 35.17 -29.98 -2.09
N VAL A 68 36.12 -29.05 -2.29
CA VAL A 68 36.55 -28.58 -3.61
C VAL A 68 38.02 -28.96 -3.83
N VAL A 69 38.37 -29.39 -5.04
CA VAL A 69 39.71 -29.86 -5.41
C VAL A 69 40.21 -29.11 -6.63
N GLN A 70 41.25 -28.29 -6.41
CA GLN A 70 41.99 -27.57 -7.44
C GLN A 70 43.47 -27.98 -7.36
N ASN A 71 44.37 -27.03 -7.10
CA ASN A 71 45.79 -27.29 -6.81
C ASN A 71 46.05 -27.79 -5.38
N GLN A 72 45.04 -27.69 -4.51
CA GLN A 72 44.92 -28.30 -3.18
C GLN A 72 43.48 -28.80 -3.01
N HIS A 73 43.19 -29.52 -1.92
CA HIS A 73 41.83 -29.89 -1.54
C HIS A 73 41.41 -29.11 -0.30
N GLU A 74 40.19 -28.55 -0.32
CA GLU A 74 39.67 -27.72 0.78
C GLU A 74 38.25 -28.16 1.17
N CYS A 75 37.98 -28.21 2.47
CA CYS A 75 36.68 -28.59 3.01
C CYS A 75 35.79 -27.36 3.21
N ILE A 76 34.91 -27.10 2.24
CA ILE A 76 34.00 -25.94 2.27
C ILE A 76 32.83 -26.18 3.24
N LEU A 77 32.34 -27.43 3.33
CA LEU A 77 31.30 -27.81 4.29
C LEU A 77 31.63 -29.15 4.99
N PRO A 78 32.03 -29.13 6.27
CA PRO A 78 32.25 -30.36 7.03
C PRO A 78 30.93 -31.04 7.44
N PHE A 79 31.00 -32.33 7.80
CA PHE A 79 29.86 -33.07 8.37
C PHE A 79 29.43 -32.47 9.73
N VAL A 80 28.30 -31.75 9.74
CA VAL A 80 27.67 -31.16 10.94
C VAL A 80 26.14 -31.32 10.83
N GLN A 81 25.42 -31.20 11.95
CA GLN A 81 23.95 -31.39 11.97
C GLN A 81 23.22 -30.41 11.04
N VAL A 82 22.22 -30.94 10.30
CA VAL A 82 21.47 -30.25 9.22
C VAL A 82 20.98 -28.84 9.61
N LYS A 83 20.44 -28.67 10.83
CA LYS A 83 19.95 -27.36 11.31
C LYS A 83 21.05 -26.29 11.44
N GLY A 84 22.29 -26.69 11.73
CA GLY A 84 23.45 -25.79 11.76
C GLY A 84 24.06 -25.56 10.38
N ASN A 85 23.97 -26.54 9.48
CA ASN A 85 24.44 -26.40 8.10
C ASN A 85 23.58 -25.42 7.29
N PHE A 86 22.28 -25.28 7.56
CA PHE A 86 21.41 -24.39 6.79
C PHE A 86 21.91 -22.93 6.71
N ALA A 87 22.21 -22.31 7.86
CA ALA A 87 22.72 -20.93 7.89
C ALA A 87 24.14 -20.78 7.31
N ARG A 88 24.95 -21.84 7.36
CA ARG A 88 26.29 -21.86 6.75
C ARG A 88 26.27 -22.14 5.24
N LEU A 89 25.28 -22.87 4.73
CA LEU A 89 25.09 -23.12 3.29
C LEU A 89 24.91 -21.81 2.52
N GLN A 90 24.16 -20.87 3.08
CA GLN A 90 23.88 -19.59 2.42
C GLN A 90 25.15 -18.73 2.28
N ALA A 91 26.09 -18.83 3.24
CA ALA A 91 27.43 -18.26 3.13
C ALA A 91 28.38 -19.06 2.20
N CYS A 92 28.30 -20.39 2.21
CA CYS A 92 29.03 -21.27 1.31
C CYS A 92 28.73 -20.98 -0.18
N ILE A 93 27.48 -20.68 -0.53
CA ILE A 93 27.10 -20.30 -1.91
C ILE A 93 27.74 -18.96 -2.32
N SER A 94 27.91 -18.00 -1.40
CA SER A 94 28.66 -16.78 -1.69
C SER A 94 30.18 -16.99 -1.82
N GLU A 95 30.78 -17.92 -1.09
CA GLU A 95 32.21 -18.25 -1.25
C GLU A 95 32.49 -19.01 -2.56
N LEU A 96 31.61 -19.94 -2.97
CA LEU A 96 31.71 -20.58 -4.29
C LEU A 96 31.66 -19.58 -5.45
N ARG A 97 30.94 -18.45 -5.29
CA ARG A 97 30.94 -17.34 -6.26
C ARG A 97 32.21 -16.47 -6.22
N MET A 98 32.93 -16.38 -5.10
CA MET A 98 34.19 -15.62 -5.00
C MET A 98 35.31 -16.23 -5.87
N PHE A 99 35.37 -17.56 -5.97
CA PHE A 99 36.36 -18.27 -6.79
C PHE A 99 36.28 -17.98 -8.31
N GLN A 100 35.25 -17.29 -8.82
CA GLN A 100 35.18 -16.86 -10.22
C GLN A 100 36.16 -15.72 -10.58
N ARG A 101 36.74 -14.98 -9.62
CA ARG A 101 37.46 -13.72 -9.89
C ARG A 101 38.99 -13.73 -9.86
N GLU A 102 39.65 -14.75 -9.31
CA GLU A 102 41.11 -14.90 -9.40
C GLU A 102 41.49 -16.07 -10.33
N GLY A 103 42.00 -15.74 -11.51
CA GLY A 103 42.15 -16.69 -12.63
C GLY A 103 43.25 -17.75 -12.44
N CYS A 104 42.86 -18.95 -12.01
CA CYS A 104 43.76 -20.09 -11.85
C CYS A 104 44.17 -20.76 -13.18
N PHE A 105 45.10 -20.15 -13.93
CA PHE A 105 45.87 -20.86 -14.97
C PHE A 105 47.35 -21.05 -14.64
N ARG A 106 47.57 -22.04 -13.76
CA ARG A 106 48.68 -23.00 -13.83
C ARG A 106 48.11 -24.41 -13.63
N PRO A 107 48.64 -25.45 -14.31
CA PRO A 107 48.00 -26.76 -14.38
C PRO A 107 48.00 -27.51 -13.02
N PRO A 108 46.96 -28.33 -12.74
CA PRO A 108 46.82 -29.05 -11.48
C PRO A 108 47.73 -30.28 -11.37
N GLY A 109 48.10 -30.61 -10.13
CA GLY A 109 48.73 -31.87 -9.73
C GLY A 109 47.79 -32.78 -8.94
N LEU A 110 48.22 -34.01 -8.65
CA LEU A 110 47.38 -35.08 -8.08
C LEU A 110 46.90 -34.76 -6.65
N CYS A 111 45.71 -34.16 -6.50
CA CYS A 111 45.08 -33.89 -5.20
C CYS A 111 43.76 -34.63 -4.94
N LEU A 112 43.17 -35.31 -5.93
CA LEU A 112 41.82 -35.90 -5.82
C LEU A 112 41.72 -37.01 -4.76
N HIS A 113 42.65 -37.97 -4.76
CA HIS A 113 42.65 -39.07 -3.79
C HIS A 113 42.84 -38.59 -2.34
N LEU A 114 43.59 -37.49 -2.14
CA LEU A 114 43.79 -36.88 -0.83
C LEU A 114 42.48 -36.29 -0.27
N ALA A 115 41.66 -35.67 -1.13
CA ALA A 115 40.34 -35.17 -0.74
C ALA A 115 39.39 -36.32 -0.28
N VAL A 116 39.44 -37.47 -0.96
CA VAL A 116 38.71 -38.67 -0.55
C VAL A 116 39.23 -39.20 0.78
N GLN A 117 40.56 -39.26 0.96
CA GLN A 117 41.19 -39.74 2.20
C GLN A 117 40.90 -38.81 3.39
N ASP A 118 40.97 -37.49 3.24
CA ASP A 118 40.60 -36.57 4.32
C ASP A 118 39.09 -36.55 4.57
N GLY A 119 38.24 -36.59 3.53
CA GLY A 119 36.78 -36.73 3.70
C GLY A 119 36.40 -38.02 4.44
N LEU A 120 37.08 -39.13 4.15
CA LEU A 120 36.96 -40.38 4.91
C LEU A 120 37.50 -40.27 6.34
N GLN A 121 38.59 -39.53 6.56
CA GLN A 121 39.12 -39.26 7.88
C GLN A 121 38.18 -38.39 8.71
N GLN A 122 37.62 -37.33 8.12
CA GLN A 122 36.62 -36.46 8.71
C GLN A 122 35.34 -37.24 9.01
N PHE A 123 34.87 -38.10 8.11
CA PHE A 123 33.74 -38.98 8.39
C PHE A 123 34.04 -39.98 9.52
N LYS A 124 35.26 -40.55 9.57
CA LYS A 124 35.74 -41.39 10.68
C LYS A 124 35.84 -40.58 12.00
N GLN A 125 36.17 -39.28 11.97
CA GLN A 125 36.17 -38.38 13.14
C GLN A 125 34.75 -38.01 13.59
N TYR A 126 33.87 -37.56 12.69
CA TYR A 126 32.46 -37.26 12.95
C TYR A 126 31.76 -38.48 13.56
N SER A 127 31.93 -39.65 12.94
CA SER A 127 31.41 -40.91 13.46
C SER A 127 31.88 -41.18 14.89
N ARG A 128 33.16 -40.95 15.22
CA ARG A 128 33.71 -41.10 16.58
C ARG A 128 33.15 -40.05 17.56
N HIS A 129 32.97 -38.80 17.13
CA HIS A 129 32.44 -37.72 17.98
C HIS A 129 30.95 -37.91 18.31
N VAL A 130 30.18 -38.49 17.39
CA VAL A 130 28.76 -38.84 17.60
C VAL A 130 28.60 -40.14 18.39
N THR A 131 29.60 -41.03 18.45
CA THR A 131 29.49 -42.36 19.09
C THR A 131 30.16 -42.50 20.47
N THR A 132 29.75 -41.69 21.45
CA THR A 132 29.90 -42.05 22.88
C THR A 132 28.69 -42.84 23.40
N GLY A 133 28.37 -43.98 22.78
CA GLY A 133 27.20 -44.77 23.20
C GLY A 133 26.63 -45.80 22.20
N ALA A 134 27.44 -46.77 21.78
CA ALA A 134 26.99 -48.11 21.38
C ALA A 134 25.75 -48.28 20.44
N SER A 135 25.75 -47.69 19.25
CA SER A 135 25.11 -48.31 18.07
C SER A 135 25.84 -47.98 16.75
N LEU A 136 26.64 -48.94 16.27
CA LEU A 136 27.24 -48.88 14.94
C LEU A 136 26.25 -49.44 13.90
N SER A 137 25.28 -48.62 13.48
CA SER A 137 24.28 -48.98 12.45
C SER A 137 24.25 -48.04 11.24
N TYR A 138 25.24 -47.15 11.10
CA TYR A 138 25.50 -46.38 9.88
C TYR A 138 26.87 -46.81 9.33
N THR A 139 26.87 -47.92 8.59
CA THR A 139 28.09 -48.64 8.19
C THR A 139 28.66 -48.23 6.84
N SER A 140 27.95 -47.42 6.06
CA SER A 140 28.28 -47.16 4.65
C SER A 140 28.03 -45.69 4.23
N LEU A 141 29.11 -44.97 3.91
CA LEU A 141 29.12 -43.61 3.33
C LEU A 141 28.94 -43.68 1.81
N GLU A 142 28.15 -42.79 1.22
CA GLU A 142 28.11 -42.63 -0.25
C GLU A 142 29.01 -41.46 -0.66
N ILE A 143 29.89 -41.66 -1.65
CA ILE A 143 30.82 -40.63 -2.12
C ILE A 143 30.52 -40.32 -3.59
N THR A 144 30.45 -39.04 -3.94
CA THR A 144 30.19 -38.57 -5.31
C THR A 144 31.23 -37.52 -5.69
N VAL A 145 31.89 -37.71 -6.84
CA VAL A 145 32.92 -36.81 -7.39
C VAL A 145 32.39 -36.18 -8.67
N LEU A 146 32.03 -34.91 -8.62
CA LEU A 146 31.73 -34.10 -9.81
C LEU A 146 33.06 -33.61 -10.41
N THR A 147 33.27 -33.82 -11.71
CA THR A 147 34.54 -33.46 -12.38
C THR A 147 34.35 -32.87 -13.77
N SER A 148 35.26 -31.99 -14.15
CA SER A 148 35.37 -31.39 -15.49
C SER A 148 36.42 -32.04 -16.38
N LEU A 149 37.11 -33.07 -15.85
CA LEU A 149 38.02 -33.91 -16.60
C LEU A 149 37.27 -35.09 -17.20
N PRO A 150 37.78 -35.71 -18.29
CA PRO A 150 37.24 -36.96 -18.80
C PRO A 150 37.11 -37.99 -17.68
N GLY A 151 35.89 -38.49 -17.46
CA GLY A 151 35.54 -39.21 -16.24
C GLY A 151 36.35 -40.49 -16.05
N LYS A 152 36.75 -41.14 -17.15
CA LYS A 152 37.64 -42.31 -17.15
C LYS A 152 39.04 -42.01 -16.59
N GLU A 153 39.54 -40.79 -16.76
CA GLU A 153 40.82 -40.35 -16.17
C GLU A 153 40.67 -40.02 -14.68
N ALA A 154 39.55 -39.41 -14.27
CA ALA A 154 39.24 -39.18 -12.85
C ALA A 154 39.01 -40.50 -12.09
N VAL A 155 38.31 -41.47 -12.70
CA VAL A 155 38.20 -42.86 -12.21
C VAL A 155 39.59 -43.45 -12.04
N LYS A 156 40.42 -43.47 -13.08
CA LYS A 156 41.78 -44.03 -13.01
C LYS A 156 42.64 -43.40 -11.91
N GLN A 157 42.55 -42.09 -11.69
CA GLN A 157 43.27 -41.40 -10.59
C GLN A 157 42.78 -41.83 -9.19
N LEU A 158 41.50 -42.18 -9.05
CA LEU A 158 40.95 -42.78 -7.82
C LEU A 158 41.39 -44.24 -7.71
N GLU A 159 41.31 -45.02 -8.78
CA GLU A 159 41.72 -46.42 -8.82
C GLU A 159 43.21 -46.60 -8.48
N GLU A 160 44.09 -45.72 -8.96
CA GLU A 160 45.52 -45.75 -8.63
C GLU A 160 45.83 -45.15 -7.25
N GLY A 161 45.15 -44.06 -6.86
CA GLY A 161 45.40 -43.36 -5.60
C GLY A 161 44.80 -43.99 -4.34
N LEU A 162 43.82 -44.90 -4.49
CA LEU A 162 43.11 -45.52 -3.35
C LEU A 162 43.45 -47.00 -3.12
N LYS A 163 44.40 -47.60 -3.86
CA LYS A 163 44.76 -49.04 -3.77
C LYS A 163 45.05 -49.53 -2.36
N ASP A 164 45.73 -48.71 -1.56
CA ASP A 164 46.09 -49.00 -0.16
C ASP A 164 45.11 -48.39 0.87
N THR A 165 43.94 -47.90 0.45
CA THR A 165 42.98 -47.19 1.31
C THR A 165 41.86 -48.11 1.81
N ASP A 166 41.61 -48.11 3.13
CA ASP A 166 40.48 -48.82 3.75
C ASP A 166 39.13 -48.16 3.38
N LEU A 167 38.49 -48.71 2.34
CA LEU A 167 37.17 -48.33 1.83
C LEU A 167 36.02 -49.19 2.38
N VAL A 168 36.24 -50.05 3.38
CA VAL A 168 35.23 -51.02 3.90
C VAL A 168 33.96 -50.35 4.49
N ARG A 169 33.95 -49.02 4.61
CA ARG A 169 32.80 -48.20 5.03
C ARG A 169 32.25 -47.27 3.94
N VAL A 170 32.57 -47.51 2.67
CA VAL A 170 31.97 -46.83 1.51
C VAL A 170 30.91 -47.74 0.91
N ARG A 171 29.71 -47.22 0.69
CA ARG A 171 28.58 -47.94 0.05
C ARG A 171 28.71 -47.95 -1.47
N ARG A 172 29.14 -46.81 -2.00
CA ARG A 172 29.17 -46.45 -3.42
C ARG A 172 30.19 -45.33 -3.58
N LEU A 173 31.09 -45.46 -4.55
CA LEU A 173 31.95 -44.39 -5.04
C LEU A 173 31.47 -44.08 -6.46
N GLN A 174 31.03 -42.85 -6.71
CA GLN A 174 30.54 -42.44 -8.02
C GLN A 174 31.34 -41.25 -8.56
N VAL A 175 31.75 -41.31 -9.82
CA VAL A 175 32.29 -40.19 -10.58
C VAL A 175 31.22 -39.69 -11.55
N VAL A 176 31.10 -38.37 -11.66
CA VAL A 176 30.11 -37.69 -12.49
C VAL A 176 30.83 -36.64 -13.34
N GLU A 177 31.02 -36.94 -14.61
CA GLU A 177 31.65 -36.07 -15.61
C GLU A 177 30.64 -35.04 -16.15
N ILE A 178 31.05 -33.78 -16.30
CA ILE A 178 30.20 -32.69 -16.77
C ILE A 178 30.55 -32.31 -18.22
N THR A 179 29.65 -32.61 -19.17
CA THR A 179 29.83 -32.38 -20.62
C THR A 179 29.27 -31.04 -21.09
N LYS A 180 29.74 -30.53 -22.23
CA LYS A 180 29.31 -29.21 -22.79
C LYS A 180 28.84 -29.38 -24.24
N GLY A 181 27.54 -29.67 -24.41
CA GLY A 181 26.95 -30.11 -25.67
C GLY A 181 26.68 -29.02 -26.72
N VAL A 182 26.76 -29.41 -27.99
CA VAL A 182 26.21 -28.70 -29.16
C VAL A 182 25.62 -29.74 -30.12
N LEU A 183 24.29 -29.79 -30.18
CA LEU A 183 23.36 -30.08 -31.29
C LEU A 183 23.64 -31.12 -32.41
N GLU A 184 22.52 -31.58 -33.00
CA GLU A 184 22.35 -32.34 -34.27
C GLU A 184 22.70 -33.85 -34.29
N TYR A 185 21.95 -34.74 -34.97
CA TYR A 185 20.57 -34.70 -35.52
C TYR A 185 20.10 -36.12 -35.94
N MET A 186 18.78 -36.38 -35.83
CA MET A 186 17.96 -37.45 -36.46
C MET A 186 18.28 -38.96 -36.33
N ASP A 187 17.27 -39.71 -35.86
CA ASP A 187 16.52 -40.77 -36.56
C ASP A 187 17.28 -41.68 -37.57
N SER A 188 17.19 -43.02 -37.50
CA SER A 188 15.91 -43.76 -37.44
C SER A 188 16.06 -45.28 -37.21
N VAL A 189 15.13 -45.83 -36.42
CA VAL A 189 14.43 -47.14 -36.53
C VAL A 189 15.16 -48.34 -37.21
N SER A 190 15.62 -49.31 -36.40
CA SER A 190 15.23 -50.75 -36.48
C SER A 190 15.96 -51.63 -35.44
N PRO A 191 15.40 -52.79 -35.00
CA PRO A 191 15.88 -53.48 -33.80
C PRO A 191 16.65 -54.80 -34.02
N ALA A 192 17.27 -55.25 -32.92
CA ALA A 192 17.73 -56.60 -32.59
C ALA A 192 19.02 -57.12 -33.25
N GLU A 193 20.12 -57.03 -32.50
CA GLU A 193 20.84 -58.22 -32.03
C GLU A 193 21.53 -57.92 -30.67
N GLU A 194 21.24 -58.73 -29.65
CA GLU A 194 22.17 -58.95 -28.53
C GLU A 194 23.19 -60.00 -29.01
N PRO A 195 24.49 -59.93 -28.63
CA PRO A 195 24.82 -60.25 -27.24
C PRO A 195 26.12 -59.62 -26.68
N SER A 196 26.55 -60.19 -25.55
CA SER A 196 27.89 -60.14 -24.91
C SER A 196 28.12 -59.07 -23.85
N SER A 197 27.88 -59.49 -22.60
CA SER A 197 28.68 -59.12 -21.45
C SER A 197 30.16 -59.46 -21.67
N ASP A 198 31.06 -58.64 -21.14
CA ASP A 198 32.29 -59.13 -20.54
C ASP A 198 32.62 -58.28 -19.29
N GLU A 199 32.97 -58.94 -18.19
CA GLU A 199 33.35 -58.29 -16.94
C GLU A 199 34.82 -57.85 -16.97
N SER A 200 35.17 -56.80 -16.22
CA SER A 200 36.33 -56.84 -15.31
C SER A 200 36.49 -55.54 -14.52
N SER A 201 36.08 -55.54 -13.26
CA SER A 201 36.52 -54.55 -12.27
C SER A 201 37.66 -55.12 -11.42
N ILE A 202 38.66 -54.28 -11.13
CA ILE A 202 39.92 -54.68 -10.48
C ILE A 202 39.99 -54.21 -9.01
N LEU A 203 38.98 -53.46 -8.56
CA LEU A 203 38.79 -53.01 -7.18
C LEU A 203 37.47 -53.57 -6.65
N GLY A 204 37.47 -54.08 -5.42
CA GLY A 204 36.31 -54.73 -4.77
C GLY A 204 35.15 -53.79 -4.39
N THR A 205 35.08 -52.62 -5.02
CA THR A 205 33.96 -51.67 -5.02
C THR A 205 33.96 -51.00 -6.39
N ASP A 206 32.98 -51.31 -7.22
CA ASP A 206 32.85 -50.67 -8.54
C ASP A 206 32.72 -49.16 -8.41
N ILE A 207 33.47 -48.42 -9.24
CA ILE A 207 33.38 -46.97 -9.34
C ILE A 207 32.39 -46.64 -10.46
N ASP A 208 31.16 -46.31 -10.09
CA ASP A 208 30.13 -45.89 -11.06
C ASP A 208 30.58 -44.61 -11.78
N LEU A 209 30.65 -44.64 -13.11
CA LEU A 209 30.87 -43.44 -13.92
C LEU A 209 29.56 -43.03 -14.61
N GLN A 210 29.13 -41.80 -14.37
CA GLN A 210 28.00 -41.15 -15.04
C GLN A 210 28.46 -39.88 -15.75
N THR A 211 27.79 -39.49 -16.83
CA THR A 211 27.91 -38.18 -17.48
C THR A 211 26.64 -37.38 -17.27
N ILE A 212 26.75 -36.06 -17.06
CA ILE A 212 25.64 -35.11 -17.06
C ILE A 212 26.01 -33.88 -17.89
N ASP A 213 25.06 -33.28 -18.59
CA ASP A 213 25.32 -32.08 -19.38
C ASP A 213 25.35 -30.81 -18.51
N ASN A 214 26.12 -29.83 -18.99
CA ASN A 214 26.27 -28.53 -18.35
C ASN A 214 25.08 -27.60 -18.64
N ASP A 215 23.95 -27.93 -18.04
CA ASP A 215 22.80 -27.03 -17.95
C ASP A 215 22.17 -27.10 -16.55
N VAL A 216 21.46 -26.03 -16.17
CA VAL A 216 20.87 -25.87 -14.83
C VAL A 216 19.83 -26.96 -14.54
N VAL A 217 19.10 -27.43 -15.56
CA VAL A 217 18.00 -28.39 -15.41
C VAL A 217 18.54 -29.79 -15.17
N SER A 218 19.54 -30.24 -15.95
CA SER A 218 20.24 -31.51 -15.73
C SER A 218 20.89 -31.56 -14.35
N MET A 219 21.52 -30.47 -13.92
CA MET A 219 22.09 -30.38 -12.56
C MET A 219 21.01 -30.33 -11.48
N GLU A 220 19.90 -29.61 -11.65
CA GLU A 220 18.81 -29.60 -10.66
C GLU A 220 18.19 -30.99 -10.53
N ILE A 221 17.92 -31.68 -11.64
CA ILE A 221 17.41 -33.07 -11.63
C ILE A 221 18.37 -33.99 -10.86
N PHE A 222 19.68 -33.88 -11.12
CA PHE A 222 20.71 -34.64 -10.40
C PHE A 222 20.69 -34.35 -8.88
N PHE A 223 20.74 -33.09 -8.46
CA PHE A 223 20.74 -32.73 -7.03
C PHE A 223 19.43 -33.09 -6.33
N LYS A 224 18.31 -32.98 -7.04
CA LYS A 224 17.00 -33.41 -6.57
C LYS A 224 16.96 -34.91 -6.31
N ALA A 225 17.50 -35.73 -7.21
CA ALA A 225 17.67 -37.16 -6.97
C ALA A 225 18.70 -37.48 -5.86
N TRP A 226 19.75 -36.67 -5.71
CA TRP A 226 20.83 -36.89 -4.74
C TRP A 226 20.47 -36.49 -3.29
N LEU A 227 19.49 -35.60 -3.07
CA LEU A 227 19.10 -35.12 -1.73
C LEU A 227 17.67 -35.49 -1.29
N HIS A 228 16.83 -36.00 -2.19
CA HIS A 228 15.43 -36.37 -1.89
C HIS A 228 15.29 -37.73 -1.18
N ASN A 229 14.12 -37.96 -0.58
CA ASN A 229 13.85 -39.12 0.27
C ASN A 229 12.48 -39.76 -0.07
N ASN A 230 12.50 -40.78 -0.94
CA ASN A 230 11.33 -41.45 -1.54
C ASN A 230 10.37 -42.16 -0.55
N GLY A 231 10.60 -42.08 0.77
CA GLY A 231 9.85 -42.83 1.79
C GLY A 231 8.45 -42.30 2.12
N THR A 232 7.96 -41.23 1.48
CA THR A 232 6.75 -40.50 1.94
C THR A 232 5.57 -40.42 0.96
N ASP A 233 5.69 -40.87 -0.29
CA ASP A 233 4.83 -40.40 -1.38
C ASP A 233 4.17 -41.55 -2.21
N GLN A 234 2.93 -41.99 -1.89
CA GLN A 234 2.20 -43.07 -2.61
C GLN A 234 0.65 -42.91 -2.69
N GLU A 235 0.09 -42.13 -3.64
CA GLU A 235 -1.37 -42.09 -3.95
C GLU A 235 -1.67 -41.79 -5.45
N HIS A 236 -2.60 -42.53 -6.12
CA HIS A 236 -2.85 -42.50 -7.60
C HIS A 236 -4.33 -42.62 -8.07
N ILE A 237 -4.65 -42.19 -9.32
CA ILE A 237 -6.02 -42.00 -9.93
C ILE A 237 -6.05 -42.38 -11.45
N HIS A 238 -7.19 -42.79 -12.04
CA HIS A 238 -7.38 -43.08 -13.49
C HIS A 238 -8.59 -42.40 -14.16
N LEU A 239 -8.56 -42.25 -15.50
CA LEU A 239 -9.57 -41.55 -16.30
C LEU A 239 -9.81 -42.23 -17.68
N LEU A 240 -11.08 -42.40 -18.09
CA LEU A 240 -11.50 -43.29 -19.20
C LEU A 240 -12.32 -42.53 -20.27
N LEU A 241 -12.10 -42.85 -21.56
CA LEU A 241 -12.73 -42.22 -22.73
C LEU A 241 -13.50 -43.24 -23.61
N PRO A 242 -14.50 -42.82 -24.43
CA PRO A 242 -15.26 -43.76 -25.27
C PRO A 242 -14.48 -44.24 -26.52
N SER A 243 -14.17 -45.54 -26.57
CA SER A 243 -13.45 -46.16 -27.69
C SER A 243 -14.36 -46.51 -28.88
N ARG A 244 -14.33 -45.70 -29.94
CA ARG A 244 -14.97 -46.02 -31.25
C ARG A 244 -14.13 -45.76 -32.51
N CYS A 245 -13.00 -45.06 -32.43
CA CYS A 245 -12.14 -44.74 -33.58
C CYS A 245 -10.87 -45.60 -33.64
N PHE A 246 -11.01 -46.91 -33.90
CA PHE A 246 -9.88 -47.81 -34.22
C PHE A 246 -10.18 -48.77 -35.39
N SER A 247 -11.13 -48.42 -36.27
CA SER A 247 -11.65 -49.30 -37.33
C SER A 247 -11.28 -48.91 -38.78
N ASN A 248 -10.70 -47.72 -39.01
CA ASN A 248 -10.65 -47.12 -40.36
C ASN A 248 -9.27 -46.63 -40.86
N ILE A 249 -8.17 -46.85 -40.13
CA ILE A 249 -6.81 -46.50 -40.61
C ILE A 249 -6.00 -47.78 -40.92
N SER A 250 -6.49 -48.57 -41.88
CA SER A 250 -5.68 -49.55 -42.63
C SER A 250 -6.44 -50.08 -43.86
N ARG A 251 -6.30 -49.38 -45.00
CA ARG A 251 -6.33 -49.93 -46.38
C ARG A 251 -6.42 -48.80 -47.43
N ALA A 252 -5.26 -48.39 -47.94
CA ALA A 252 -5.15 -48.28 -49.40
C ALA A 252 -5.30 -49.69 -50.00
N ARG A 253 -5.79 -49.80 -51.24
CA ARG A 253 -6.06 -51.10 -51.85
C ARG A 253 -4.83 -51.69 -52.52
N ASP A 254 -4.69 -53.01 -52.39
CA ASP A 254 -4.27 -53.89 -53.47
C ASP A 254 -5.36 -54.94 -53.68
N ASP A 255 -5.63 -55.30 -54.94
CA ASP A 255 -6.63 -56.30 -55.33
C ASP A 255 -5.96 -57.65 -55.66
N SER A 256 -6.27 -58.72 -54.93
CA SER A 256 -6.29 -60.09 -55.49
C SER A 256 -7.03 -61.10 -54.60
N THR A 257 -8.12 -61.64 -55.17
CA THR A 257 -8.63 -63.03 -55.01
C THR A 257 -8.21 -63.86 -53.79
N ASP A 258 -9.13 -63.93 -52.82
CA ASP A 258 -9.87 -65.14 -52.41
C ASP A 258 -9.15 -66.50 -52.28
N GLY A 259 -9.39 -67.21 -51.17
CA GLY A 259 -9.14 -68.66 -51.06
C GLY A 259 -8.32 -69.17 -49.87
N SER A 260 -8.99 -69.40 -48.74
CA SER A 260 -8.70 -70.53 -47.80
C SER A 260 -7.30 -70.70 -47.15
N LEU A 261 -7.20 -70.25 -45.89
CA LEU A 261 -6.67 -70.97 -44.70
C LEU A 261 -5.21 -71.53 -44.68
N ARG A 262 -4.54 -71.26 -43.54
CA ARG A 262 -3.21 -71.72 -43.04
C ARG A 262 -2.02 -70.84 -43.50
N MET A 263 -1.26 -70.24 -42.58
CA MET A 263 -0.25 -70.81 -41.65
C MET A 263 0.98 -71.33 -42.42
N ASP A 264 2.22 -70.86 -42.17
CA ASP A 264 2.78 -69.99 -41.11
C ASP A 264 3.72 -68.91 -41.75
N ASP A 265 4.44 -67.98 -41.10
CA ASP A 265 4.86 -67.82 -39.68
C ASP A 265 4.81 -66.34 -39.15
N PRO A 266 5.88 -65.54 -38.83
CA PRO A 266 5.82 -64.73 -37.60
C PRO A 266 5.99 -63.20 -37.73
N LYS A 267 5.32 -62.45 -36.83
CA LYS A 267 5.93 -61.48 -35.87
C LYS A 267 4.86 -60.70 -35.08
N GLY A 268 5.09 -60.56 -33.76
CA GLY A 268 4.54 -59.53 -32.86
C GLY A 268 3.02 -59.28 -32.88
N ASP A 269 2.29 -59.74 -31.86
CA ASP A 269 0.88 -59.39 -31.65
C ASP A 269 0.63 -58.92 -30.20
N PHE A 270 -0.22 -57.89 -30.04
CA PHE A 270 -0.32 -57.01 -28.87
C PHE A 270 -1.03 -57.63 -27.65
N SER A 271 -1.66 -58.79 -27.81
CA SER A 271 -2.54 -59.37 -26.78
C SER A 271 -1.87 -59.68 -25.43
N THR A 272 -0.56 -59.97 -25.42
CA THR A 272 0.16 -60.39 -24.20
C THR A 272 0.43 -59.23 -23.23
N LEU A 273 0.66 -58.01 -23.75
CA LEU A 273 0.93 -56.81 -22.93
C LEU A 273 -0.30 -56.41 -22.09
N TYR A 274 -1.49 -56.54 -22.68
CA TYR A 274 -2.75 -56.11 -22.05
C TYR A 274 -3.09 -56.90 -20.78
N GLN A 275 -2.61 -58.15 -20.65
CA GLN A 275 -2.76 -58.92 -19.41
C GLN A 275 -1.80 -58.45 -18.30
N MET A 276 -0.58 -58.02 -18.63
CA MET A 276 0.40 -57.58 -17.62
C MET A 276 0.05 -56.21 -17.03
N ALA A 277 -0.45 -55.27 -17.84
CA ALA A 277 -0.91 -53.97 -17.35
C ALA A 277 -2.07 -54.07 -16.33
N SER A 278 -2.88 -55.13 -16.41
CA SER A 278 -4.07 -55.31 -15.57
C SER A 278 -3.81 -55.61 -14.09
N GLN A 279 -2.56 -55.92 -13.69
CA GLN A 279 -2.23 -56.38 -12.33
C GLN A 279 -1.76 -55.27 -11.36
N SER A 280 -1.75 -53.99 -11.78
CA SER A 280 -1.53 -52.84 -10.88
C SER A 280 -2.76 -52.56 -9.99
N SER A 281 -2.89 -53.36 -8.94
CA SER A 281 -4.08 -53.44 -8.07
C SER A 281 -4.11 -52.40 -6.93
N ALA A 282 -3.84 -51.12 -7.22
CA ALA A 282 -3.70 -50.08 -6.19
C ALA A 282 -4.30 -48.68 -6.46
N SER A 283 -4.95 -48.40 -7.59
CA SER A 283 -5.53 -47.06 -7.83
C SER A 283 -6.87 -46.84 -7.12
N ARG A 284 -7.02 -45.69 -6.44
CA ARG A 284 -8.17 -45.44 -5.52
C ARG A 284 -9.42 -44.85 -6.18
N TYR A 285 -9.33 -44.30 -7.39
CA TYR A 285 -10.44 -43.62 -8.06
C TYR A 285 -10.41 -43.82 -9.59
N LYS A 286 -11.59 -44.02 -10.21
CA LYS A 286 -11.80 -44.12 -11.66
C LYS A 286 -12.91 -43.17 -12.13
N LEU A 287 -12.65 -42.40 -13.19
CA LEU A 287 -13.59 -41.44 -13.78
C LEU A 287 -13.81 -41.76 -15.26
N ARG A 288 -15.06 -41.75 -15.74
CA ARG A 288 -15.41 -42.08 -17.13
C ARG A 288 -16.12 -40.93 -17.82
N VAL A 289 -15.60 -40.46 -18.95
CA VAL A 289 -16.17 -39.37 -19.76
C VAL A 289 -17.43 -39.85 -20.49
N ILE A 290 -18.45 -39.00 -20.58
CA ILE A 290 -19.76 -39.31 -21.14
C ILE A 290 -20.16 -38.35 -22.28
N LYS A 291 -19.92 -37.04 -22.16
CA LYS A 291 -20.17 -36.03 -23.22
C LYS A 291 -19.17 -34.86 -23.18
N ALA A 292 -19.07 -34.16 -24.31
CA ALA A 292 -18.44 -32.85 -24.42
C ALA A 292 -19.49 -31.73 -24.37
N LEU A 293 -19.10 -30.57 -23.81
CA LEU A 293 -19.93 -29.40 -23.56
C LEU A 293 -19.20 -28.14 -24.02
N ASN A 294 -19.91 -27.10 -24.45
CA ASN A 294 -19.31 -25.79 -24.69
C ASN A 294 -18.86 -25.13 -23.36
N SER A 295 -17.81 -24.30 -23.40
CA SER A 295 -17.24 -23.56 -22.26
C SER A 295 -18.22 -22.58 -21.59
N SER A 296 -19.40 -22.34 -22.18
CA SER A 296 -20.48 -21.47 -21.67
C SER A 296 -21.57 -22.19 -20.84
N GLY A 297 -21.26 -23.31 -20.15
CA GLY A 297 -22.24 -24.28 -19.60
C GLY A 297 -22.83 -24.14 -18.17
N ILE A 298 -22.55 -25.01 -17.19
CA ILE A 298 -21.43 -25.15 -16.20
C ILE A 298 -21.07 -23.95 -15.29
N CYS A 299 -22.03 -23.28 -14.66
CA CYS A 299 -21.75 -22.17 -13.70
C CYS A 299 -20.81 -22.58 -12.55
N GLU A 300 -19.85 -21.74 -12.16
CA GLU A 300 -18.85 -22.12 -11.14
C GLU A 300 -19.46 -22.36 -9.76
N SER A 301 -20.56 -21.66 -9.43
CA SER A 301 -21.38 -21.86 -8.22
C SER A 301 -22.02 -23.26 -8.10
N LEU A 302 -21.99 -24.05 -9.18
CA LEU A 302 -22.45 -25.44 -9.21
C LEU A 302 -21.32 -26.44 -9.01
N THR A 303 -20.07 -25.98 -8.94
CA THR A 303 -18.90 -26.80 -8.65
C THR A 303 -18.48 -26.66 -7.20
N TYR A 304 -18.13 -27.76 -6.53
CA TYR A 304 -17.83 -27.74 -5.09
C TYR A 304 -16.66 -28.66 -4.70
N GLY A 305 -16.05 -28.34 -3.57
CA GLY A 305 -14.79 -28.95 -3.10
C GLY A 305 -13.55 -28.25 -3.68
N LEU A 306 -12.38 -28.57 -3.13
CA LEU A 306 -11.11 -28.17 -3.73
C LEU A 306 -10.90 -28.93 -5.05
N PRO A 307 -10.43 -28.26 -6.13
CA PRO A 307 -10.22 -28.91 -7.41
C PRO A 307 -9.04 -29.88 -7.35
N PHE A 308 -9.20 -31.07 -7.94
CA PHE A 308 -8.08 -31.99 -8.14
C PHE A 308 -7.34 -31.59 -9.43
N ILE A 309 -6.02 -31.43 -9.35
CA ILE A 309 -5.17 -31.02 -10.48
C ILE A 309 -4.50 -32.27 -11.04
N LEU A 310 -4.92 -32.70 -12.23
CA LEU A 310 -4.21 -33.73 -12.99
C LEU A 310 -3.08 -33.07 -13.80
N ARG A 311 -1.84 -33.53 -13.58
CA ARG A 311 -0.65 -33.12 -14.34
C ARG A 311 -0.10 -34.31 -15.12
N PRO A 312 0.48 -34.12 -16.32
CA PRO A 312 1.15 -35.19 -17.04
C PRO A 312 2.37 -35.68 -16.25
N THR A 313 2.22 -36.85 -15.62
CA THR A 313 3.28 -37.62 -14.97
C THR A 313 2.94 -39.11 -15.12
N SER A 314 3.92 -39.99 -14.94
CA SER A 314 3.79 -41.45 -15.06
C SER A 314 2.91 -42.15 -13.99
N CYS A 315 2.12 -41.38 -13.23
CA CYS A 315 1.28 -41.86 -12.12
C CYS A 315 -0.21 -42.01 -12.48
N TRP A 316 -0.59 -41.75 -13.73
CA TRP A 316 -1.98 -41.80 -14.21
C TRP A 316 -2.01 -42.43 -15.61
N GLN A 317 -3.04 -43.22 -15.89
CA GLN A 317 -3.18 -43.91 -17.17
C GLN A 317 -4.56 -43.58 -17.77
N LEU A 318 -4.54 -42.93 -18.93
CA LEU A 318 -5.68 -42.95 -19.86
C LEU A 318 -5.70 -44.31 -20.57
N ASP A 319 -6.89 -44.81 -20.94
CA ASP A 319 -7.15 -46.09 -21.65
C ASP A 319 -6.67 -46.08 -23.13
N TRP A 320 -5.46 -45.59 -23.36
CA TRP A 320 -4.78 -45.49 -24.65
C TRP A 320 -3.35 -46.00 -24.43
N ASP A 321 -2.95 -47.02 -25.21
CA ASP A 321 -1.73 -47.76 -24.92
C ASP A 321 -0.45 -46.92 -25.05
N GLU A 322 0.53 -47.32 -24.22
CA GLU A 322 1.87 -46.73 -24.04
C GLU A 322 1.93 -45.34 -23.37
N LEU A 323 3.05 -45.11 -22.66
CA LEU A 323 3.18 -44.10 -21.60
C LEU A 323 3.57 -42.71 -22.13
N GLU A 324 4.43 -42.68 -23.15
CA GLU A 324 4.95 -41.45 -23.76
C GLU A 324 3.86 -40.80 -24.64
N THR A 325 3.13 -41.62 -25.40
CA THR A 325 1.85 -41.27 -26.03
C THR A 325 0.85 -40.71 -25.02
N ASN A 326 0.78 -41.23 -23.79
CA ASN A 326 -0.16 -40.74 -22.77
C ASN A 326 0.09 -39.26 -22.43
N GLN A 327 1.34 -38.84 -22.24
CA GLN A 327 1.68 -37.43 -21.96
C GLN A 327 1.42 -36.52 -23.17
N GLN A 328 1.78 -36.95 -24.38
CA GLN A 328 1.53 -36.17 -25.61
C GLN A 328 0.03 -36.04 -25.91
N ASN A 329 -0.74 -37.13 -25.75
CA ASN A 329 -2.19 -37.13 -25.92
C ASN A 329 -2.91 -36.34 -24.81
N PHE A 330 -2.37 -36.29 -23.58
CA PHE A 330 -2.89 -35.43 -22.51
C PHE A 330 -2.66 -33.94 -22.82
N HIS A 331 -1.48 -33.57 -23.34
CA HIS A 331 -1.22 -32.21 -23.85
C HIS A 331 -2.16 -31.86 -25.03
N ALA A 332 -2.29 -32.76 -26.02
CA ALA A 332 -3.19 -32.58 -27.15
C ALA A 332 -4.66 -32.47 -26.73
N LEU A 333 -5.09 -33.20 -25.70
CA LEU A 333 -6.43 -33.07 -25.11
C LEU A 333 -6.63 -31.72 -24.43
N CYS A 334 -5.67 -31.24 -23.63
CA CYS A 334 -5.73 -29.90 -23.04
C CYS A 334 -5.83 -28.82 -24.15
N HIS A 335 -4.96 -28.90 -25.15
CA HIS A 335 -4.89 -27.96 -26.27
C HIS A 335 -6.16 -27.96 -27.12
N SER A 336 -6.65 -29.13 -27.54
CA SER A 336 -7.86 -29.25 -28.37
C SER A 336 -9.13 -28.84 -27.62
N LEU A 337 -9.24 -29.09 -26.30
CA LEU A 337 -10.36 -28.58 -25.50
C LEU A 337 -10.32 -27.05 -25.38
N LEU A 338 -9.15 -26.43 -25.18
CA LEU A 338 -9.00 -24.97 -25.16
C LEU A 338 -9.33 -24.35 -26.53
N LYS A 339 -8.70 -24.86 -27.60
CA LYS A 339 -8.84 -24.41 -29.00
C LYS A 339 -10.28 -24.47 -29.51
N ARG A 340 -11.06 -25.45 -29.04
CA ARG A 340 -12.48 -25.66 -29.41
C ARG A 340 -13.47 -24.99 -28.45
N GLU A 341 -12.99 -24.42 -27.34
CA GLU A 341 -13.79 -23.93 -26.21
C GLU A 341 -14.72 -25.01 -25.62
N TRP A 342 -14.19 -26.21 -25.37
CA TRP A 342 -14.95 -27.37 -24.87
C TRP A 342 -14.53 -27.80 -23.45
N LEU A 343 -15.48 -28.40 -22.73
CA LEU A 343 -15.33 -28.98 -21.39
C LEU A 343 -15.88 -30.43 -21.41
N LEU A 344 -15.34 -31.33 -20.58
CA LEU A 344 -15.79 -32.73 -20.54
C LEU A 344 -16.59 -33.04 -19.29
N LEU A 345 -17.71 -33.75 -19.46
CA LEU A 345 -18.53 -34.28 -18.37
C LEU A 345 -18.23 -35.76 -18.16
N ALA A 346 -17.83 -36.12 -16.94
CA ALA A 346 -17.48 -37.48 -16.52
C ALA A 346 -18.31 -37.93 -15.30
N LYS A 347 -18.32 -39.24 -15.06
CA LYS A 347 -18.95 -39.88 -13.89
C LYS A 347 -17.94 -40.78 -13.18
N GLY A 348 -17.95 -40.80 -11.85
CA GLY A 348 -17.16 -41.76 -11.07
C GLY A 348 -17.76 -43.16 -11.10
N GLU A 349 -16.93 -44.18 -11.33
CA GLU A 349 -17.31 -45.60 -11.26
C GLU A 349 -16.74 -46.26 -9.98
N PRO A 350 -17.47 -47.21 -9.35
CA PRO A 350 -17.02 -47.86 -8.11
C PRO A 350 -15.89 -48.87 -8.34
N LEU A 351 -14.97 -48.95 -7.37
CA LEU A 351 -13.99 -50.03 -7.30
C LEU A 351 -14.66 -51.38 -6.97
N SER A 352 -14.32 -52.41 -7.73
CA SER A 352 -14.80 -53.78 -7.55
C SER A 352 -14.16 -54.46 -6.33
N GLY A 353 -14.98 -54.88 -5.35
CA GLY A 353 -14.60 -55.94 -4.40
C GLY A 353 -13.66 -55.56 -3.24
N GLY A 354 -14.01 -54.54 -2.44
CA GLY A 354 -13.26 -54.23 -1.20
C GLY A 354 -14.05 -53.43 -0.17
N HIS A 355 -14.66 -54.09 0.82
CA HIS A 355 -15.43 -53.42 1.88
C HIS A 355 -14.54 -52.94 3.04
N SER A 356 -14.02 -51.70 2.98
CA SER A 356 -14.05 -50.73 4.11
C SER A 356 -13.33 -49.42 3.76
N LEU A 357 -14.04 -48.50 3.07
CA LEU A 357 -13.94 -47.04 3.16
C LEU A 357 -15.04 -46.44 2.25
N ARG A 358 -15.50 -45.21 2.52
CA ARG A 358 -16.77 -44.69 1.96
C ARG A 358 -16.68 -44.31 0.47
N GLN A 359 -17.48 -44.95 -0.38
CA GLN A 359 -17.69 -44.58 -1.79
C GLN A 359 -18.64 -43.37 -1.98
N PRO A 360 -18.53 -42.68 -3.12
CA PRO A 360 -19.69 -42.08 -3.80
C PRO A 360 -19.77 -42.50 -5.29
N ALA A 361 -20.33 -43.68 -5.56
CA ALA A 361 -20.35 -44.35 -6.88
C ALA A 361 -21.31 -43.76 -7.95
N ASN A 362 -21.73 -42.49 -7.81
CA ASN A 362 -22.67 -41.84 -8.72
C ASN A 362 -22.43 -40.33 -8.93
N THR A 363 -21.33 -39.77 -8.40
CA THR A 363 -21.01 -38.35 -8.57
C THR A 363 -20.59 -38.04 -10.01
N PHE A 364 -21.07 -36.91 -10.53
CA PHE A 364 -20.62 -36.34 -11.80
C PHE A 364 -19.55 -35.27 -11.57
N TYR A 365 -18.58 -35.25 -12.47
CA TYR A 365 -17.40 -34.39 -12.43
C TYR A 365 -17.28 -33.66 -13.77
N VAL A 366 -16.90 -32.39 -13.72
CA VAL A 366 -16.48 -31.64 -14.91
C VAL A 366 -14.97 -31.51 -14.90
N ILE A 367 -14.40 -31.73 -16.08
CA ILE A 367 -12.97 -31.66 -16.35
C ILE A 367 -12.75 -30.41 -17.22
N VAL A 368 -11.93 -29.49 -16.71
CA VAL A 368 -11.66 -28.17 -17.30
C VAL A 368 -10.17 -28.08 -17.63
N PRO A 369 -9.76 -27.73 -18.87
CA PRO A 369 -8.36 -27.44 -19.16
C PRO A 369 -7.94 -26.09 -18.59
N SER A 370 -6.73 -25.98 -18.05
CA SER A 370 -6.16 -24.71 -17.59
C SER A 370 -5.23 -24.08 -18.63
N ARG A 371 -4.72 -22.86 -18.38
CA ARG A 371 -3.66 -22.24 -19.22
C ARG A 371 -2.29 -22.92 -19.11
N SER A 372 -2.11 -23.80 -18.12
CA SER A 372 -0.99 -24.77 -18.05
C SER A 372 -1.50 -26.13 -18.56
N PRO A 373 -0.63 -27.06 -19.04
CA PRO A 373 -1.03 -28.37 -19.56
C PRO A 373 -1.46 -29.32 -18.43
N THR A 374 -2.57 -28.97 -17.78
CA THR A 374 -3.13 -29.63 -16.60
C THR A 374 -4.66 -29.57 -16.66
N LEU A 375 -5.31 -30.64 -16.21
CA LEU A 375 -6.77 -30.75 -16.18
C LEU A 375 -7.27 -30.59 -14.74
N LEU A 376 -8.17 -29.63 -14.54
CA LEU A 376 -8.85 -29.36 -13.28
C LEU A 376 -10.13 -30.18 -13.21
N VAL A 377 -10.23 -31.08 -12.23
CA VAL A 377 -11.43 -31.91 -12.00
C VAL A 377 -12.19 -31.36 -10.80
N LYS A 378 -13.44 -30.93 -11.02
CA LYS A 378 -14.37 -30.47 -9.98
C LYS A 378 -15.63 -31.33 -9.93
N ALA A 379 -16.14 -31.61 -8.73
CA ALA A 379 -17.44 -32.28 -8.54
C ALA A 379 -18.60 -31.29 -8.78
N VAL A 380 -19.71 -31.78 -9.35
CA VAL A 380 -20.85 -30.93 -9.78
C VAL A 380 -22.11 -31.21 -8.98
N ALA A 381 -22.76 -30.14 -8.50
CA ALA A 381 -24.09 -30.16 -7.90
C ALA A 381 -25.15 -29.90 -8.98
N THR A 382 -26.16 -30.77 -9.06
CA THR A 382 -27.11 -30.77 -10.18
C THR A 382 -28.24 -29.73 -10.03
N ARG A 383 -28.00 -28.47 -10.42
CA ARG A 383 -28.97 -27.61 -11.17
C ARG A 383 -28.49 -26.19 -11.56
N GLU A 384 -28.42 -25.95 -12.88
CA GLU A 384 -28.78 -24.69 -13.60
C GLU A 384 -27.77 -23.49 -13.73
N LEU A 385 -26.99 -23.53 -14.82
CA LEU A 385 -26.64 -22.47 -15.83
C LEU A 385 -25.67 -21.26 -15.59
N MET A 386 -24.84 -21.00 -16.62
CA MET A 386 -23.74 -19.99 -16.76
C MET A 386 -24.12 -18.60 -17.33
N LEU A 387 -23.13 -17.69 -17.48
CA LEU A 387 -22.60 -17.14 -18.76
C LEU A 387 -21.36 -16.19 -18.47
N PRO A 388 -20.70 -15.48 -19.42
CA PRO A 388 -19.47 -15.97 -20.09
C PRO A 388 -18.25 -15.01 -20.09
N SER A 389 -17.17 -15.38 -20.77
CA SER A 389 -15.92 -14.60 -20.99
C SER A 389 -15.53 -14.53 -22.48
N PRO A 390 -14.77 -13.52 -22.94
CA PRO A 390 -14.02 -13.55 -24.20
C PRO A 390 -12.49 -13.71 -23.98
N PHE A 391 -11.86 -14.65 -24.68
CA PHE A 391 -10.40 -14.86 -24.70
C PHE A 391 -9.82 -14.83 -26.13
N PRO A 392 -8.59 -14.35 -26.28
CA PRO A 392 -7.59 -14.97 -27.18
C PRO A 392 -6.18 -14.99 -26.54
N LEU A 393 -5.17 -15.73 -27.02
CA LEU A 393 -5.08 -16.93 -27.88
C LEU A 393 -3.72 -17.60 -27.56
N LEU A 394 -3.57 -18.91 -27.81
CA LEU A 394 -2.31 -19.66 -27.62
C LEU A 394 -1.70 -20.08 -28.98
N PRO A 395 -0.36 -20.10 -29.09
CA PRO A 395 0.31 -20.94 -30.07
C PRO A 395 1.57 -21.64 -29.53
N GLU A 396 1.47 -22.93 -29.23
CA GLU A 396 2.50 -23.92 -29.58
C GLU A 396 1.76 -25.20 -29.96
N ASN A 397 1.99 -25.71 -31.17
CA ASN A 397 1.20 -26.82 -31.72
C ASN A 397 1.77 -28.17 -31.24
N PRO A 398 0.99 -29.03 -30.56
CA PRO A 398 1.40 -30.40 -30.29
C PRO A 398 1.49 -31.24 -31.59
N PRO A 399 2.12 -32.42 -31.57
CA PRO A 399 2.35 -33.23 -32.76
C PRO A 399 1.08 -33.53 -33.56
N ASP A 400 1.20 -33.42 -34.88
CA ASP A 400 0.09 -33.40 -35.84
C ASP A 400 -0.75 -34.70 -35.79
N ASP A 401 -0.14 -35.83 -35.44
CA ASP A 401 -0.83 -37.13 -35.36
C ASP A 401 -1.52 -37.38 -34.00
N SER A 402 -0.93 -36.96 -32.87
CA SER A 402 -1.65 -36.90 -31.59
C SER A 402 -2.83 -35.94 -31.66
N LEU A 403 -2.70 -34.82 -32.39
CA LEU A 403 -3.82 -33.95 -32.72
C LEU A 403 -4.90 -34.69 -33.50
N LYS A 404 -4.58 -35.35 -34.62
CA LYS A 404 -5.56 -36.13 -35.42
C LYS A 404 -6.27 -37.21 -34.60
N ILE A 405 -5.55 -37.95 -33.76
CA ILE A 405 -6.14 -38.99 -32.90
C ILE A 405 -7.13 -38.33 -31.92
N VAL A 406 -6.69 -37.36 -31.13
CA VAL A 406 -7.53 -36.71 -30.11
C VAL A 406 -8.69 -35.93 -30.74
N GLU A 407 -8.47 -35.20 -31.83
CA GLU A 407 -9.53 -34.49 -32.55
C GLU A 407 -10.54 -35.48 -33.14
N SER A 408 -10.13 -36.62 -33.73
CA SER A 408 -11.08 -37.64 -34.23
C SER A 408 -11.94 -38.30 -33.13
N VAL A 409 -11.41 -38.40 -31.91
CA VAL A 409 -12.16 -38.90 -30.73
C VAL A 409 -13.14 -37.83 -30.25
N LEU A 410 -12.71 -36.57 -30.16
CA LEU A 410 -13.56 -35.45 -29.79
C LEU A 410 -14.67 -35.21 -30.84
N ASP A 411 -14.38 -35.36 -32.13
CA ASP A 411 -15.36 -35.28 -33.23
C ASP A 411 -16.37 -36.44 -33.21
N SER A 412 -16.07 -37.53 -32.52
CA SER A 412 -17.01 -38.65 -32.29
C SER A 412 -17.95 -38.42 -31.09
N LEU A 413 -17.74 -37.36 -30.30
CA LEU A 413 -18.62 -36.97 -29.20
C LEU A 413 -19.70 -36.00 -29.71
N GLU A 414 -20.97 -36.28 -29.39
CA GLU A 414 -22.06 -35.34 -29.66
C GLU A 414 -21.89 -34.06 -28.82
N LEU A 415 -21.49 -32.96 -29.47
CA LEU A 415 -21.43 -31.64 -28.85
C LEU A 415 -22.85 -31.09 -28.62
N GLU A 416 -23.27 -31.02 -27.35
CA GLU A 416 -24.48 -30.30 -26.97
C GLU A 416 -24.14 -28.88 -26.49
N PRO A 417 -24.79 -27.82 -27.03
CA PRO A 417 -24.58 -26.46 -26.57
C PRO A 417 -25.08 -26.26 -25.14
N ILE A 418 -26.09 -27.02 -24.71
CA ILE A 418 -26.57 -27.11 -23.33
C ILE A 418 -26.97 -28.57 -23.07
N TYR A 419 -26.27 -29.24 -22.16
CA TYR A 419 -26.61 -30.61 -21.74
C TYR A 419 -27.83 -30.62 -20.82
N ASN A 420 -28.92 -31.25 -21.27
CA ASN A 420 -30.13 -31.45 -20.49
C ASN A 420 -30.22 -32.91 -20.02
N PRO A 421 -29.90 -33.22 -18.74
CA PRO A 421 -29.85 -34.60 -18.24
C PRO A 421 -31.21 -35.32 -18.19
N LEU A 422 -32.32 -34.69 -18.60
CA LEU A 422 -33.64 -35.32 -18.67
C LEU A 422 -33.87 -36.21 -19.91
N GLN A 423 -33.00 -36.15 -20.94
CA GLN A 423 -33.20 -36.88 -22.21
C GLN A 423 -32.56 -38.27 -22.29
N ALA A 424 -31.67 -38.64 -21.37
CA ALA A 424 -31.10 -39.99 -21.31
C ALA A 424 -31.79 -40.82 -20.22
N TRP A 425 -32.61 -41.79 -20.64
CA TRP A 425 -33.31 -42.76 -19.76
C TRP A 425 -34.24 -42.16 -18.71
N SER A 426 -35.20 -41.40 -19.22
CA SER A 426 -36.63 -41.52 -18.91
C SER A 426 -37.09 -42.62 -17.92
N HIS A 427 -36.91 -42.36 -16.63
CA HIS A 427 -37.97 -42.65 -15.65
C HIS A 427 -38.52 -41.39 -14.99
N LEU A 428 -37.72 -40.32 -14.85
CA LEU A 428 -38.23 -39.04 -14.36
C LEU A 428 -39.11 -38.33 -15.40
N TYR A 429 -38.74 -38.38 -16.70
CA TYR A 429 -39.58 -37.77 -17.74
C TYR A 429 -40.92 -38.50 -17.90
N SER A 430 -40.99 -39.83 -17.79
CA SER A 430 -42.27 -40.56 -17.75
C SER A 430 -43.11 -40.26 -16.51
N HIS A 431 -42.49 -39.85 -15.39
CA HIS A 431 -43.21 -39.49 -14.18
C HIS A 431 -43.74 -38.04 -14.22
N LEU A 432 -43.05 -37.13 -14.93
CA LEU A 432 -43.38 -35.71 -15.05
C LEU A 432 -44.19 -35.37 -16.32
N SER A 433 -44.01 -36.08 -17.44
CA SER A 433 -44.84 -35.93 -18.64
C SER A 433 -46.28 -36.41 -18.44
N ASN A 434 -46.52 -37.22 -17.41
CA ASN A 434 -47.86 -37.64 -16.98
C ASN A 434 -48.60 -36.59 -16.15
N THR A 435 -47.98 -35.47 -15.75
CA THR A 435 -48.64 -34.46 -14.89
C THR A 435 -49.05 -33.16 -15.58
N PHE A 436 -48.31 -32.64 -16.58
CA PHE A 436 -48.69 -31.38 -17.24
C PHE A 436 -48.53 -31.35 -18.77
N ILE A 437 -49.65 -31.62 -19.45
CA ILE A 437 -49.88 -31.30 -20.87
C ILE A 437 -50.42 -29.85 -21.00
N LYS A 438 -50.09 -29.18 -22.11
CA LYS A 438 -50.56 -27.84 -22.58
C LYS A 438 -52.08 -27.84 -22.92
N PRO A 439 -52.76 -26.76 -23.39
CA PRO A 439 -52.36 -25.40 -23.87
C PRO A 439 -53.11 -24.26 -23.11
N GLN A 440 -53.14 -22.94 -23.44
CA GLN A 440 -52.40 -21.94 -24.26
C GLN A 440 -52.70 -20.54 -23.63
N GLY A 441 -52.24 -19.36 -24.08
CA GLY A 441 -51.34 -18.95 -25.17
C GLY A 441 -51.82 -17.67 -25.89
N ARG A 442 -50.91 -16.72 -26.16
CA ARG A 442 -51.08 -15.44 -26.93
C ARG A 442 -52.03 -14.39 -26.30
N LEU A 443 -51.87 -13.06 -26.43
CA LEU A 443 -50.81 -12.19 -27.03
C LEU A 443 -50.93 -10.73 -26.50
N HIS A 444 -49.83 -9.96 -26.56
CA HIS A 444 -49.77 -8.47 -26.62
C HIS A 444 -50.18 -7.62 -25.37
N PRO A 445 -49.87 -6.28 -25.30
CA PRO A 445 -49.13 -5.78 -24.13
C PRO A 445 -49.58 -4.43 -23.51
N SER A 446 -48.77 -3.96 -22.54
CA SER A 446 -48.42 -2.57 -22.20
C SER A 446 -48.99 -1.90 -20.92
N TRP A 447 -48.06 -1.18 -20.26
CA TRP A 447 -48.19 -0.07 -19.30
C TRP A 447 -48.77 -0.24 -17.88
N GLU A 448 -48.33 0.71 -17.03
CA GLU A 448 -48.90 1.20 -15.76
C GLU A 448 -48.71 0.38 -14.44
N SER A 449 -47.67 0.78 -13.70
CA SER A 449 -47.81 1.54 -12.44
C SER A 449 -48.41 0.93 -11.13
N ARG A 450 -47.52 0.79 -10.13
CA ARG A 450 -47.69 1.02 -8.66
C ARG A 450 -48.31 -0.04 -7.73
N ALA A 451 -47.64 -0.19 -6.58
CA ALA A 451 -48.17 -0.39 -5.21
C ALA A 451 -48.83 -1.74 -4.81
N LEU A 452 -48.84 -2.17 -3.53
CA LEU A 452 -47.98 -1.91 -2.35
C LEU A 452 -48.21 -2.99 -1.26
N ARG A 453 -47.15 -3.40 -0.53
CA ARG A 453 -47.12 -3.93 0.87
C ARG A 453 -48.09 -5.06 1.33
N LYS A 454 -47.46 -6.16 1.81
CA LYS A 454 -47.76 -6.93 3.07
C LYS A 454 -49.04 -7.79 3.16
N ALA A 455 -49.17 -8.82 4.04
CA ALA A 455 -48.21 -9.73 4.72
C ALA A 455 -48.98 -10.82 5.55
N PHE A 456 -48.26 -11.85 6.04
CA PHE A 456 -48.66 -12.86 7.07
C PHE A 456 -49.77 -13.89 6.72
N PRO A 457 -49.69 -15.09 7.33
CA PRO A 457 -50.53 -15.44 8.50
C PRO A 457 -49.74 -16.18 9.62
N ALA A 458 -50.15 -16.36 10.89
CA ALA A 458 -51.37 -16.11 11.69
C ALA A 458 -52.31 -17.31 12.00
N MET A 459 -52.66 -17.46 13.30
CA MET A 459 -53.80 -18.20 13.89
C MET A 459 -54.08 -17.66 15.31
N ARG A 460 -55.25 -17.73 15.99
CA ARG A 460 -56.70 -17.92 15.68
C ARG A 460 -57.48 -17.63 16.99
N HIS A 461 -58.70 -17.07 17.07
CA HIS A 461 -59.54 -16.33 16.11
C HIS A 461 -60.01 -14.97 16.74
N VAL A 462 -61.22 -14.61 17.27
CA VAL A 462 -62.62 -15.13 17.31
C VAL A 462 -63.63 -13.94 17.22
N ARG A 463 -64.78 -14.23 16.60
CA ARG A 463 -66.12 -13.58 16.47
C ARG A 463 -66.59 -12.56 17.55
N THR A 464 -67.49 -11.58 17.30
CA THR A 464 -68.16 -11.02 16.07
C THR A 464 -68.85 -9.66 16.31
N ARG A 465 -68.80 -8.76 15.29
CA ARG A 465 -69.84 -7.89 14.66
C ARG A 465 -71.30 -7.82 15.23
N PRO A 466 -72.14 -6.77 14.87
CA PRO A 466 -71.86 -5.49 14.15
C PRO A 466 -72.71 -4.21 14.51
N TRP A 467 -72.35 -3.09 13.84
CA TRP A 467 -73.23 -2.05 13.20
C TRP A 467 -73.74 -0.76 13.90
N SER A 468 -73.78 0.28 13.04
CA SER A 468 -74.47 1.59 13.08
C SER A 468 -73.88 2.77 13.89
N PRO A 469 -73.97 4.05 13.43
CA PRO A 469 -73.07 5.15 13.88
C PRO A 469 -73.76 6.52 14.20
N TRP A 470 -72.93 7.57 14.38
CA TRP A 470 -73.20 9.02 14.59
C TRP A 470 -73.54 9.49 16.02
N GLY A 471 -73.06 10.69 16.39
CA GLY A 471 -73.72 11.52 17.43
C GLY A 471 -72.90 12.13 18.59
N LEU A 472 -72.05 13.12 18.29
CA LEU A 472 -71.81 14.37 19.07
C LEU A 472 -71.57 14.41 20.61
N LEU A 473 -70.54 15.21 20.96
CA LEU A 473 -70.43 16.15 22.10
C LEU A 473 -70.11 15.69 23.54
N LEU A 474 -69.37 16.58 24.21
CA LEU A 474 -68.89 16.52 25.60
C LEU A 474 -70.02 16.77 26.61
N SER A 475 -69.90 16.21 27.82
CA SER A 475 -70.24 16.92 29.07
C SER A 475 -69.69 16.24 30.33
N LEU A 476 -69.24 17.08 31.28
CA LEU A 476 -69.18 16.93 32.76
C LEU A 476 -68.89 15.53 33.38
N LEU A 477 -67.77 15.35 34.10
CA LEU A 477 -67.50 15.77 35.50
C LEU A 477 -68.23 14.97 36.61
N CYS A 478 -67.51 14.01 37.21
CA CYS A 478 -67.46 13.73 38.66
C CYS A 478 -66.15 12.94 38.94
N SER A 479 -65.26 13.39 39.84
CA SER A 479 -65.35 13.34 41.32
C SER A 479 -65.22 11.90 41.84
N SER A 480 -64.04 11.38 42.22
CA SER A 480 -63.11 11.75 43.32
C SER A 480 -63.51 11.23 44.71
N CYS A 481 -62.62 10.48 45.37
CA CYS A 481 -62.36 10.37 46.83
C CYS A 481 -61.49 9.11 47.11
N LEU A 482 -60.63 9.00 48.13
CA LEU A 482 -59.95 9.98 49.01
C LEU A 482 -58.77 9.24 49.70
N GLY A 483 -57.70 9.93 50.12
CA GLY A 483 -56.57 9.29 50.84
C GLY A 483 -55.37 10.22 51.09
N SER A 484 -55.26 10.74 52.30
CA SER A 484 -54.21 11.67 52.81
C SER A 484 -53.91 11.30 54.29
N PRO A 485 -52.92 11.87 55.04
CA PRO A 485 -52.25 13.18 54.87
C PRO A 485 -50.72 13.24 55.14
N SER A 486 -50.15 14.45 55.02
CA SER A 486 -48.78 14.85 55.44
C SER A 486 -48.79 15.50 56.85
N PRO A 487 -47.62 15.83 57.46
CA PRO A 487 -47.05 17.19 57.28
C PRO A 487 -45.50 17.22 57.20
N ALA A 488 -44.89 18.41 57.28
CA ALA A 488 -43.49 18.69 56.90
C ALA A 488 -42.59 19.26 58.02
N THR A 489 -41.28 19.25 57.79
CA THR A 489 -40.27 20.14 58.41
C THR A 489 -39.12 20.40 57.42
N THR A 490 -38.22 21.34 57.74
CA THR A 490 -37.29 22.00 56.78
C THR A 490 -35.80 21.61 57.01
N PRO A 491 -34.77 22.35 56.53
CA PRO A 491 -33.82 21.79 55.56
C PRO A 491 -32.42 21.51 56.14
N GLU A 492 -31.64 20.69 55.43
CA GLU A 492 -30.19 20.60 55.62
C GLU A 492 -29.46 20.59 54.27
N ASP A 493 -28.22 21.09 54.27
CA ASP A 493 -27.48 21.51 53.08
C ASP A 493 -26.37 20.49 52.70
N ARG A 494 -25.78 20.66 51.51
CA ARG A 494 -24.66 19.87 50.91
C ARG A 494 -25.05 18.55 50.24
N ALA A 495 -24.42 18.11 49.14
CA ALA A 495 -23.35 18.72 48.33
C ALA A 495 -23.67 18.62 46.83
N GLY A 496 -23.18 19.58 46.04
CA GLY A 496 -23.43 19.62 44.60
C GLY A 496 -22.64 18.58 43.81
N SER A 497 -23.27 18.02 42.78
CA SER A 497 -22.60 17.17 41.78
C SER A 497 -21.64 18.02 40.94
N GLN A 498 -20.34 17.86 41.15
CA GLN A 498 -19.34 18.25 40.15
C GLN A 498 -19.13 17.06 39.20
N GLY A 499 -19.28 17.29 37.90
CA GLY A 499 -18.93 16.31 36.88
C GLY A 499 -17.44 15.96 36.91
N LEU A 500 -17.09 14.77 36.43
CA LEU A 500 -15.69 14.37 36.23
C LEU A 500 -14.99 15.32 35.26
N ARG A 501 -13.68 15.46 35.43
CA ARG A 501 -12.81 16.17 34.48
C ARG A 501 -11.69 15.25 34.04
N PHE A 502 -11.20 15.47 32.83
CA PHE A 502 -10.20 14.61 32.20
C PHE A 502 -9.03 15.46 31.70
N ARG A 503 -7.82 14.91 31.70
CA ARG A 503 -6.65 15.51 31.05
C ARG A 503 -5.70 14.46 30.51
N LEU A 504 -4.89 14.87 29.53
CA LEU A 504 -3.71 14.13 29.07
C LEU A 504 -2.46 14.70 29.76
N ALA A 505 -1.70 13.81 30.41
CA ALA A 505 -0.52 14.13 31.20
C ALA A 505 0.72 13.34 30.71
N GLY A 506 1.86 13.64 31.31
CA GLY A 506 3.12 12.95 31.04
C GLY A 506 4.05 13.65 30.04
N PHE A 507 5.17 13.00 29.72
CA PHE A 507 6.18 13.45 28.76
C PHE A 507 6.96 12.24 28.19
N PRO A 508 7.33 12.22 26.89
CA PRO A 508 6.97 13.19 25.85
C PRO A 508 5.50 13.01 25.42
N ARG A 509 4.72 14.10 25.38
CA ARG A 509 3.30 14.05 25.00
C ARG A 509 3.00 15.01 23.86
N LYS A 510 2.08 14.63 22.96
CA LYS A 510 1.43 15.58 22.03
C LYS A 510 0.15 16.13 22.68
N PRO A 511 -0.60 17.05 22.03
CA PRO A 511 -1.86 17.54 22.59
C PRO A 511 -3.00 16.51 22.58
N PHE A 512 -2.92 15.48 21.72
CA PHE A 512 -3.93 14.44 21.53
C PHE A 512 -3.52 13.06 22.05
N GLU A 513 -2.33 12.90 22.63
CA GLU A 513 -1.89 11.63 23.22
C GLU A 513 -1.19 11.86 24.57
N GLY A 514 -1.32 10.92 25.49
CA GLY A 514 -0.74 11.02 26.83
C GLY A 514 -1.36 10.05 27.84
N ARG A 515 -0.80 10.01 29.06
CA ARG A 515 -1.40 9.30 30.20
C ARG A 515 -2.74 9.95 30.56
N VAL A 516 -3.78 9.14 30.78
CA VAL A 516 -5.11 9.66 31.15
C VAL A 516 -5.18 9.89 32.66
N GLU A 517 -5.60 11.09 33.05
CA GLU A 517 -5.90 11.41 34.43
C GLU A 517 -7.34 11.94 34.55
N ILE A 518 -8.05 11.46 35.58
CA ILE A 518 -9.43 11.82 35.93
C ILE A 518 -9.40 12.64 37.22
N GLN A 519 -10.10 13.78 37.27
CA GLN A 519 -10.37 14.51 38.51
C GLN A 519 -11.71 14.05 39.11
N ARG A 520 -11.68 13.58 40.35
CA ARG A 520 -12.86 13.13 41.10
C ARG A 520 -12.74 13.55 42.57
N ALA A 521 -13.80 14.12 43.12
CA ALA A 521 -13.81 14.71 44.48
C ALA A 521 -12.69 15.76 44.74
N GLY A 522 -12.17 16.39 43.68
CA GLY A 522 -11.05 17.34 43.72
C GLY A 522 -9.66 16.73 43.48
N GLU A 523 -9.48 15.43 43.73
CA GLU A 523 -8.23 14.70 43.52
C GLU A 523 -8.08 14.25 42.05
N TRP A 524 -6.90 14.44 41.46
CA TRP A 524 -6.53 13.79 40.20
C TRP A 524 -5.99 12.38 40.47
N GLY A 525 -6.26 11.45 39.54
CA GLY A 525 -5.77 10.08 39.59
C GLY A 525 -5.82 9.41 38.23
N THR A 526 -5.12 8.29 38.06
CA THR A 526 -4.86 7.62 36.78
C THR A 526 -5.82 6.46 36.51
N ILE A 527 -5.57 5.67 35.47
CA ILE A 527 -6.31 4.46 35.09
C ILE A 527 -5.27 3.36 34.86
N CYS A 528 -5.50 2.13 35.34
CA CYS A 528 -4.61 1.00 35.04
C CYS A 528 -4.77 0.50 33.59
N ASP A 529 -3.72 -0.08 33.02
CA ASP A 529 -3.71 -0.71 31.69
C ASP A 529 -4.22 -2.16 31.66
N ASP A 530 -4.43 -2.79 32.82
CA ASP A 530 -5.01 -4.13 32.94
C ASP A 530 -6.43 -4.18 32.34
N ASP A 531 -6.69 -5.17 31.49
CA ASP A 531 -7.85 -5.28 30.59
C ASP A 531 -8.23 -3.99 29.80
N PHE A 532 -7.33 -3.01 29.68
CA PHE A 532 -7.60 -1.77 28.96
C PHE A 532 -7.70 -2.03 27.44
N THR A 533 -8.61 -1.31 26.77
CA THR A 533 -8.98 -1.59 25.38
C THR A 533 -9.03 -0.32 24.52
N LEU A 534 -8.93 -0.50 23.19
CA LEU A 534 -9.18 0.58 22.24
C LEU A 534 -10.61 1.13 22.39
N GLN A 535 -11.57 0.28 22.76
CA GLN A 535 -12.94 0.68 23.08
C GLN A 535 -13.00 1.63 24.29
N ALA A 536 -12.25 1.36 25.36
CA ALA A 536 -12.10 2.29 26.48
C ALA A 536 -11.41 3.60 26.05
N ALA A 537 -10.39 3.51 25.20
CA ALA A 537 -9.75 4.68 24.60
C ALA A 537 -10.73 5.54 23.78
N HIS A 538 -11.65 4.95 23.01
CA HIS A 538 -12.67 5.70 22.26
C HIS A 538 -13.61 6.50 23.18
N VAL A 539 -14.00 5.95 24.34
CA VAL A 539 -14.83 6.65 25.34
C VAL A 539 -14.03 7.80 25.97
N LEU A 540 -12.81 7.52 26.42
CA LEU A 540 -11.95 8.52 27.08
C LEU A 540 -11.52 9.65 26.13
N CYS A 541 -11.19 9.34 24.87
CA CYS A 541 -10.92 10.37 23.86
C CYS A 541 -12.15 11.25 23.59
N ARG A 542 -13.36 10.69 23.62
CA ARG A 542 -14.62 11.44 23.50
C ARG A 542 -14.85 12.37 24.70
N GLU A 543 -14.63 11.91 25.94
CA GLU A 543 -14.70 12.76 27.13
C GLU A 543 -13.57 13.81 27.21
N LEU A 544 -12.41 13.52 26.61
CA LEU A 544 -11.32 14.48 26.41
C LEU A 544 -11.57 15.48 25.27
N GLY A 545 -12.68 15.35 24.52
CA GLY A 545 -13.08 16.30 23.47
C GLY A 545 -12.58 15.99 22.05
N PHE A 546 -12.13 14.76 21.77
CA PHE A 546 -11.73 14.28 20.44
C PHE A 546 -12.83 13.43 19.80
N THR A 547 -12.81 13.27 18.48
CA THR A 547 -13.85 12.48 17.77
C THR A 547 -13.73 10.97 18.05
N GLU A 548 -12.51 10.44 18.11
CA GLU A 548 -12.24 9.01 18.33
C GLU A 548 -10.79 8.75 18.80
N ALA A 549 -10.52 7.53 19.26
CA ALA A 549 -9.17 7.03 19.49
C ALA A 549 -8.57 6.45 18.20
N THR A 550 -7.26 6.56 18.04
CA THR A 550 -6.46 5.83 17.03
C THR A 550 -5.60 4.74 17.67
N GLY A 551 -5.32 4.84 18.97
CA GLY A 551 -4.55 3.86 19.73
C GLY A 551 -4.63 4.07 21.24
N TRP A 552 -3.88 3.26 21.98
CA TRP A 552 -3.68 3.39 23.42
C TRP A 552 -2.31 2.81 23.80
N THR A 553 -1.85 3.06 25.03
CA THR A 553 -0.49 2.73 25.49
C THR A 553 -0.52 2.16 26.90
N HIS A 554 0.21 1.06 27.10
CA HIS A 554 0.43 0.43 28.40
C HIS A 554 1.79 0.84 29.02
N SER A 555 2.09 0.25 30.17
CA SER A 555 3.33 0.34 30.96
C SER A 555 3.84 1.77 31.14
N ALA A 556 2.94 2.68 31.50
CA ALA A 556 3.25 4.07 31.80
C ALA A 556 4.11 4.78 30.75
N LYS A 557 3.86 4.54 29.44
CA LYS A 557 4.68 5.08 28.32
C LYS A 557 5.01 6.58 28.45
N TYR A 558 4.04 7.37 28.91
CA TYR A 558 4.18 8.82 29.09
C TYR A 558 4.80 9.23 30.44
N GLY A 559 5.50 8.30 31.08
CA GLY A 559 5.94 8.34 32.47
C GLY A 559 4.85 7.89 33.45
N PRO A 560 5.21 7.44 34.67
CA PRO A 560 4.26 7.14 35.73
C PRO A 560 3.52 8.39 36.21
N GLY A 561 2.31 8.19 36.70
CA GLY A 561 1.53 9.16 37.45
C GLY A 561 1.88 9.20 38.93
N THR A 562 1.03 9.88 39.70
CA THR A 562 1.19 10.02 41.15
C THR A 562 -0.16 10.15 41.85
N GLY A 563 -0.36 9.40 42.94
CA GLY A 563 -1.50 9.56 43.84
C GLY A 563 -2.35 8.30 43.90
N ARG A 564 -3.50 8.31 43.23
CA ARG A 564 -4.49 7.23 43.25
C ARG A 564 -4.77 6.75 41.82
N ILE A 565 -4.80 5.44 41.61
CA ILE A 565 -5.38 4.85 40.40
C ILE A 565 -6.91 4.82 40.59
N TRP A 566 -7.66 5.51 39.72
CA TRP A 566 -9.11 5.69 39.87
C TRP A 566 -9.94 4.56 39.27
N LEU A 567 -9.46 3.92 38.20
CA LEU A 567 -10.18 2.87 37.46
C LEU A 567 -9.22 1.75 37.04
N ASP A 568 -9.74 0.53 36.98
CA ASP A 568 -8.99 -0.71 36.78
C ASP A 568 -9.91 -1.80 36.19
N ASN A 569 -9.35 -2.74 35.41
CA ASN A 569 -10.01 -3.62 34.44
C ASN A 569 -11.10 -2.90 33.62
N LEU A 570 -10.72 -1.81 32.92
CA LEU A 570 -11.66 -0.88 32.31
C LEU A 570 -12.26 -1.41 30.99
N SER A 571 -13.41 -2.07 31.10
CA SER A 571 -14.11 -2.70 29.98
C SER A 571 -15.28 -1.84 29.48
N CYS A 572 -15.10 -1.23 28.31
CA CYS A 572 -16.10 -0.44 27.59
C CYS A 572 -16.51 -1.10 26.26
N SER A 573 -17.71 -0.83 25.75
CA SER A 573 -18.10 -1.18 24.37
C SER A 573 -17.60 -0.17 23.32
N GLY A 574 -17.25 1.04 23.74
CA GLY A 574 -16.87 2.17 22.89
C GLY A 574 -18.04 3.13 22.58
N THR A 575 -19.26 2.79 23.01
CA THR A 575 -20.50 3.55 22.72
C THR A 575 -21.06 4.32 23.92
N GLU A 576 -20.45 4.13 25.11
CA GLU A 576 -20.78 4.80 26.37
C GLU A 576 -20.65 6.33 26.26
N GLN A 577 -21.55 7.09 26.89
CA GLN A 577 -21.46 8.55 26.93
C GLN A 577 -20.42 9.05 27.94
N SER A 578 -20.08 8.23 28.94
CA SER A 578 -19.03 8.51 29.92
C SER A 578 -18.38 7.22 30.40
N VAL A 579 -17.10 7.27 30.79
CA VAL A 579 -16.36 6.17 31.42
C VAL A 579 -17.06 5.64 32.68
N THR A 580 -17.93 6.42 33.32
CA THR A 580 -18.78 5.95 34.44
C THR A 580 -19.76 4.84 34.07
N GLU A 581 -20.05 4.65 32.79
CA GLU A 581 -20.96 3.61 32.28
C GLU A 581 -20.23 2.30 31.95
N CYS A 582 -18.89 2.32 31.86
CA CYS A 582 -18.07 1.15 31.60
C CYS A 582 -17.94 0.23 32.84
N ALA A 583 -17.74 -1.05 32.61
CA ALA A 583 -17.40 -1.99 33.68
C ALA A 583 -15.95 -1.77 34.15
N SER A 584 -15.73 -1.90 35.46
CA SER A 584 -14.42 -1.75 36.11
C SER A 584 -14.47 -2.40 37.51
N ARG A 585 -13.31 -2.52 38.17
CA ARG A 585 -13.21 -2.96 39.57
C ARG A 585 -13.83 -2.01 40.60
N GLY A 586 -14.31 -0.84 40.17
CA GLY A 586 -14.88 0.20 41.01
C GLY A 586 -13.88 1.31 41.37
N TRP A 587 -14.41 2.49 41.67
CA TRP A 587 -13.62 3.71 41.78
C TRP A 587 -12.60 3.70 42.93
N GLY A 588 -11.31 3.77 42.60
CA GLY A 588 -10.22 3.78 43.56
C GLY A 588 -9.92 2.41 44.18
N ASN A 589 -10.35 1.33 43.52
CA ASN A 589 -10.11 -0.07 43.89
C ASN A 589 -9.28 -0.74 42.79
N SER A 590 -7.97 -0.79 42.98
CA SER A 590 -7.00 -1.36 42.04
C SER A 590 -5.88 -2.06 42.80
N ASP A 591 -5.30 -3.12 42.22
CA ASP A 591 -4.05 -3.74 42.69
C ASP A 591 -2.82 -3.43 41.83
N CYS A 592 -2.99 -2.59 40.79
CA CYS A 592 -1.91 -2.07 39.95
C CYS A 592 -1.01 -1.04 40.65
N THR A 593 0.12 -0.74 40.01
CA THR A 593 1.08 0.31 40.35
C THR A 593 1.11 1.43 39.30
N HIS A 594 1.80 2.54 39.57
CA HIS A 594 1.93 3.62 38.58
C HIS A 594 2.85 3.28 37.40
N ASP A 595 3.55 2.14 37.42
CA ASP A 595 4.26 1.61 36.25
C ASP A 595 3.29 0.97 35.22
N GLU A 596 2.02 0.78 35.61
CA GLU A 596 0.91 0.20 34.82
C GLU A 596 -0.15 1.27 34.46
N ASP A 597 0.22 2.56 34.47
CA ASP A 597 -0.69 3.66 34.12
C ASP A 597 -0.99 3.73 32.61
N ALA A 598 -2.27 3.65 32.25
CA ALA A 598 -2.75 3.70 30.88
C ALA A 598 -2.67 5.11 30.25
N GLY A 599 -2.34 5.13 28.96
CA GLY A 599 -2.43 6.31 28.09
C GLY A 599 -3.29 6.04 26.85
N VAL A 600 -3.78 7.12 26.23
CA VAL A 600 -4.56 7.05 24.98
C VAL A 600 -3.88 7.85 23.88
N ILE A 601 -4.12 7.44 22.64
CA ILE A 601 -3.74 8.16 21.44
C ILE A 601 -5.04 8.53 20.72
N CYS A 602 -5.46 9.78 20.84
CA CYS A 602 -6.67 10.30 20.21
C CYS A 602 -6.37 10.80 18.79
N LYS A 603 -7.39 10.81 17.94
CA LYS A 603 -7.31 11.44 16.62
C LYS A 603 -7.15 12.95 16.78
N ASP A 604 -6.32 13.59 15.95
CA ASP A 604 -6.13 15.06 15.87
C ASP A 604 -7.35 15.78 15.22
N GLN A 605 -8.56 15.41 15.64
CA GLN A 605 -9.83 16.01 15.25
C GLN A 605 -10.69 16.19 16.50
N ARG A 606 -11.00 17.45 16.83
CA ARG A 606 -11.81 17.83 17.98
C ARG A 606 -13.30 17.67 17.70
N LEU A 607 -14.09 17.40 18.74
CA LEU A 607 -15.55 17.51 18.67
C LEU A 607 -15.95 19.00 18.52
N PRO A 608 -16.98 19.34 17.73
CA PRO A 608 -17.43 20.73 17.59
C PRO A 608 -17.82 21.35 18.94
N GLY A 609 -17.01 22.30 19.41
CA GLY A 609 -17.16 22.94 20.72
C GLY A 609 -15.99 22.73 21.69
N PHE A 610 -15.08 21.79 21.42
CA PHE A 610 -13.82 21.62 22.17
C PHE A 610 -12.63 22.26 21.43
N SER A 611 -11.82 23.05 22.13
CA SER A 611 -10.56 23.61 21.63
C SER A 611 -9.37 23.17 22.49
N ASP A 612 -8.19 23.08 21.87
CA ASP A 612 -6.96 22.72 22.58
C ASP A 612 -6.47 23.82 23.55
N SER A 613 -5.78 23.42 24.62
CA SER A 613 -5.27 24.28 25.70
C SER A 613 -4.24 25.35 25.32
N ASN A 614 -3.94 25.53 24.02
CA ASN A 614 -3.15 26.65 23.49
C ASN A 614 -4.02 27.68 22.74
N VAL A 615 -5.31 27.40 22.53
CA VAL A 615 -6.31 28.30 21.95
C VAL A 615 -7.12 28.91 23.10
N ILE A 616 -6.58 29.99 23.70
CA ILE A 616 -7.22 30.79 24.75
C ILE A 616 -7.62 29.94 25.99
N GLU A 617 -6.71 29.78 26.96
CA GLU A 617 -7.05 29.31 28.33
C GLU A 617 -7.90 30.34 29.10
N VAL A 618 -9.11 30.62 28.61
CA VAL A 618 -10.13 31.46 29.26
C VAL A 618 -11.51 30.80 29.14
N GLU A 619 -11.55 29.47 29.25
CA GLU A 619 -12.77 28.63 29.25
C GLU A 619 -13.63 28.80 30.54
N GLN A 620 -13.57 29.98 31.14
CA GLN A 620 -14.48 30.42 32.19
C GLN A 620 -15.28 31.66 31.78
N HIS A 621 -14.73 32.59 30.97
CA HIS A 621 -15.36 33.88 30.65
C HIS A 621 -15.09 34.41 29.21
N LEU A 622 -15.24 33.58 28.18
CA LEU A 622 -15.33 34.07 26.80
C LEU A 622 -16.66 34.82 26.55
N GLN A 623 -16.66 36.13 26.80
CA GLN A 623 -17.86 36.99 26.75
C GLN A 623 -18.11 37.65 25.37
N VAL A 624 -17.18 37.52 24.43
CA VAL A 624 -17.27 38.05 23.05
C VAL A 624 -16.93 36.91 22.08
N GLU A 625 -17.88 36.54 21.22
CA GLU A 625 -17.75 35.40 20.29
C GLU A 625 -17.12 35.80 18.94
N GLU A 626 -17.57 36.92 18.36
CA GLU A 626 -17.22 37.37 17.00
C GLU A 626 -17.18 38.90 16.93
N VAL A 627 -16.42 39.45 15.97
CA VAL A 627 -16.38 40.88 15.62
C VAL A 627 -16.66 41.06 14.13
N ARG A 628 -17.41 42.10 13.77
CA ARG A 628 -17.62 42.50 12.36
C ARG A 628 -17.66 44.02 12.21
N LEU A 629 -17.37 44.50 11.00
CA LEU A 629 -17.66 45.88 10.59
C LEU A 629 -19.00 45.95 9.88
N ARG A 630 -19.92 46.77 10.39
CA ARG A 630 -21.14 47.19 9.68
C ARG A 630 -20.85 48.49 8.95
N PRO A 631 -20.69 48.49 7.61
CA PRO A 631 -20.28 49.69 6.89
C PRO A 631 -21.42 50.73 6.86
N ALA A 632 -21.12 51.99 7.15
CA ALA A 632 -22.17 52.97 7.45
C ALA A 632 -22.89 53.60 6.24
N VAL A 633 -22.32 53.55 5.03
CA VAL A 633 -22.82 54.29 3.85
C VAL A 633 -23.06 53.39 2.63
N GLY A 634 -24.28 53.41 2.08
CA GLY A 634 -24.60 52.87 0.74
C GLY A 634 -25.80 51.90 0.67
N ARG A 635 -26.77 52.18 -0.21
CA ARG A 635 -27.93 51.30 -0.50
C ARG A 635 -27.69 50.37 -1.71
N GLY A 636 -26.56 49.65 -1.75
CA GLY A 636 -26.23 48.71 -2.84
C GLY A 636 -25.18 47.67 -2.43
N ARG A 637 -24.90 46.69 -3.31
CA ARG A 637 -23.76 45.76 -3.15
C ARG A 637 -22.47 46.59 -3.07
N ARG A 638 -21.65 46.34 -2.05
CA ARG A 638 -20.44 47.11 -1.72
C ARG A 638 -19.18 46.28 -2.02
N PRO A 639 -18.02 46.90 -2.30
CA PRO A 639 -16.78 46.15 -2.47
C PRO A 639 -16.42 45.41 -1.16
N LEU A 640 -15.93 44.19 -1.32
CA LEU A 640 -15.37 43.36 -0.24
C LEU A 640 -13.84 43.25 -0.43
N PRO A 641 -13.05 43.11 0.64
CA PRO A 641 -13.47 43.04 2.04
C PRO A 641 -13.94 44.40 2.60
N VAL A 642 -14.76 44.39 3.65
CA VAL A 642 -15.19 45.62 4.33
C VAL A 642 -14.03 46.20 5.13
N THR A 643 -13.46 47.30 4.66
CA THR A 643 -12.30 47.95 5.31
C THR A 643 -12.69 49.08 6.26
N GLU A 644 -13.92 49.58 6.27
CA GLU A 644 -14.35 50.67 7.16
C GLU A 644 -15.81 50.51 7.60
N GLY A 645 -16.08 50.67 8.90
CA GLY A 645 -17.44 50.57 9.43
C GLY A 645 -17.56 50.72 10.95
N LEU A 646 -18.82 50.69 11.39
CA LEU A 646 -19.22 50.63 12.80
C LEU A 646 -18.82 49.25 13.34
N VAL A 647 -18.19 49.17 14.52
CA VAL A 647 -17.82 47.89 15.12
C VAL A 647 -19.02 47.26 15.81
N GLU A 648 -19.38 46.05 15.40
CA GLU A 648 -20.36 45.19 16.06
C GLU A 648 -19.66 43.96 16.62
N VAL A 649 -19.96 43.63 17.88
CA VAL A 649 -19.53 42.43 18.60
C VAL A 649 -20.71 41.49 18.79
N ARG A 650 -20.43 40.20 18.79
CA ARG A 650 -21.39 39.16 19.15
C ARG A 650 -21.20 38.78 20.62
N LEU A 651 -22.26 38.98 21.39
CA LEU A 651 -22.41 38.55 22.78
C LEU A 651 -23.44 37.39 22.80
N PRO A 652 -23.64 36.67 23.92
CA PRO A 652 -24.65 35.61 24.00
C PRO A 652 -26.08 36.06 23.66
N ASP A 653 -26.45 37.30 23.98
CA ASP A 653 -27.75 37.92 23.62
C ASP A 653 -27.82 38.39 22.15
N GLY A 654 -26.77 38.16 21.35
CA GLY A 654 -26.67 38.50 19.95
C GLY A 654 -25.73 39.68 19.62
N TRP A 655 -25.94 40.29 18.46
CA TRP A 655 -25.08 41.35 17.94
C TRP A 655 -25.36 42.71 18.58
N SER A 656 -24.32 43.34 19.11
CA SER A 656 -24.38 44.66 19.74
C SER A 656 -23.21 45.56 19.31
N GLN A 657 -23.33 46.86 19.58
CA GLN A 657 -22.36 47.89 19.19
C GLN A 657 -21.46 48.27 20.38
N LEU A 658 -20.21 48.63 20.07
CA LEU A 658 -19.25 49.18 21.04
C LEU A 658 -19.43 50.71 21.17
N CYS A 659 -19.25 51.27 22.36
CA CYS A 659 -19.27 52.72 22.59
C CYS A 659 -17.93 53.37 22.20
N ASP A 660 -17.95 54.59 21.65
CA ASP A 660 -16.74 55.33 21.24
C ASP A 660 -16.02 56.05 22.40
N LYS A 661 -16.60 56.02 23.62
CA LYS A 661 -15.97 56.56 24.82
C LYS A 661 -14.77 55.70 25.23
N GLY A 662 -13.62 56.36 25.40
CA GLY A 662 -12.35 55.69 25.66
C GLY A 662 -11.74 54.97 24.45
N TRP A 663 -12.38 55.02 23.27
CA TRP A 663 -11.92 54.27 22.10
C TRP A 663 -10.58 54.79 21.57
N SER A 664 -9.59 53.90 21.50
CA SER A 664 -8.19 54.23 21.18
C SER A 664 -7.75 53.74 19.80
N ALA A 665 -6.53 54.10 19.39
CA ALA A 665 -5.88 53.50 18.23
C ALA A 665 -5.56 52.01 18.48
N GLN A 666 -5.16 51.68 19.70
CA GLN A 666 -4.85 50.32 20.16
C GLN A 666 -6.07 49.39 20.04
N ASN A 667 -7.25 49.83 20.48
CA ASN A 667 -8.50 49.10 20.30
C ASN A 667 -8.81 48.87 18.80
N SER A 668 -8.51 49.89 17.98
CA SER A 668 -8.70 49.83 16.53
C SER A 668 -7.71 48.85 15.87
N HIS A 669 -6.47 48.76 16.37
CA HIS A 669 -5.46 47.80 15.94
C HIS A 669 -5.92 46.35 16.21
N VAL A 670 -6.35 46.05 17.45
CA VAL A 670 -6.84 44.71 17.82
C VAL A 670 -8.07 44.32 17.00
N VAL A 671 -9.02 45.25 16.80
CA VAL A 671 -10.18 45.00 15.92
C VAL A 671 -9.76 44.75 14.47
N CYS A 672 -8.84 45.52 13.91
CA CYS A 672 -8.32 45.25 12.56
C CYS A 672 -7.61 43.89 12.49
N GLY A 673 -6.80 43.55 13.49
CA GLY A 673 -6.14 42.25 13.61
C GLY A 673 -7.12 41.08 13.60
N MET A 674 -8.17 41.12 14.44
CA MET A 674 -9.22 40.12 14.46
C MET A 674 -9.97 39.99 13.11
N LEU A 675 -10.09 41.10 12.37
CA LEU A 675 -10.74 41.16 11.07
C LEU A 675 -9.80 40.80 9.89
N GLY A 676 -8.58 40.33 10.18
CA GLY A 676 -7.61 39.89 9.17
C GLY A 676 -6.82 41.02 8.49
N PHE A 677 -6.74 42.20 9.10
CA PHE A 677 -6.01 43.35 8.58
C PHE A 677 -4.76 43.67 9.43
N PRO A 678 -3.58 43.89 8.82
CA PRO A 678 -2.31 44.10 9.55
C PRO A 678 -2.20 45.45 10.27
N SER A 679 -3.06 46.43 9.94
CA SER A 679 -3.03 47.76 10.56
C SER A 679 -4.33 48.55 10.35
N GLU A 680 -4.50 49.57 11.18
CA GLU A 680 -5.59 50.54 11.17
C GLU A 680 -5.18 51.89 10.54
N LYS A 681 -6.17 52.70 10.18
CA LYS A 681 -5.99 54.11 9.75
C LYS A 681 -7.02 55.01 10.43
N ARG A 682 -6.68 56.30 10.57
CA ARG A 682 -7.52 57.28 11.29
C ARG A 682 -8.85 57.54 10.58
N VAL A 683 -9.96 57.35 11.32
CA VAL A 683 -11.34 57.62 10.89
C VAL A 683 -11.70 59.08 11.09
N ASN A 684 -12.49 59.67 10.17
CA ASN A 684 -13.17 60.95 10.41
C ASN A 684 -14.45 60.73 11.24
N THR A 685 -14.31 60.68 12.56
CA THR A 685 -15.41 60.37 13.50
C THR A 685 -16.57 61.37 13.46
N ALA A 686 -16.34 62.62 13.04
CA ALA A 686 -17.39 63.64 12.94
C ALA A 686 -18.48 63.25 11.92
N PHE A 687 -18.08 62.66 10.78
CA PHE A 687 -19.01 62.17 9.75
C PHE A 687 -19.89 61.03 10.29
N TYR A 688 -19.30 60.10 11.04
CA TYR A 688 -20.01 58.95 11.60
C TYR A 688 -20.95 59.33 12.74
N ARG A 689 -20.61 60.33 13.57
CA ARG A 689 -21.50 60.86 14.62
C ARG A 689 -22.78 61.48 14.04
N LEU A 690 -22.71 62.14 12.88
CA LEU A 690 -23.88 62.65 12.16
C LEU A 690 -24.78 61.54 11.57
N LEU A 691 -24.20 60.37 11.22
CA LEU A 691 -24.95 59.19 10.79
C LEU A 691 -25.61 58.47 11.98
N ALA A 692 -24.92 58.38 13.12
CA ALA A 692 -25.43 57.76 14.34
C ALA A 692 -26.69 58.46 14.89
N GLN A 693 -26.74 59.80 14.84
CA GLN A 693 -27.93 60.58 15.23
C GLN A 693 -29.23 60.25 14.46
N ARG A 694 -29.16 59.39 13.43
CA ARG A 694 -30.32 58.97 12.61
C ARG A 694 -30.66 57.48 12.75
N GLN A 695 -30.05 56.74 13.69
CA GLN A 695 -30.33 55.32 13.92
C GLN A 695 -30.53 55.00 15.40
N GLN A 696 -31.28 53.93 15.67
CA GLN A 696 -31.45 53.37 17.00
C GLN A 696 -30.30 52.38 17.26
N HIS A 697 -29.59 52.58 18.37
CA HIS A 697 -28.36 51.86 18.69
C HIS A 697 -28.56 50.87 19.85
N SER A 698 -27.97 49.68 19.73
CA SER A 698 -27.96 48.66 20.80
C SER A 698 -26.52 48.47 21.27
N PHE A 699 -26.17 49.08 22.40
CA PHE A 699 -24.84 48.95 23.00
C PHE A 699 -24.80 47.79 23.98
N GLY A 700 -23.79 46.92 23.87
CA GLY A 700 -23.55 45.80 24.79
C GLY A 700 -22.43 46.08 25.80
N LEU A 701 -21.36 46.74 25.36
CA LEU A 701 -20.18 47.06 26.15
C LEU A 701 -20.07 48.56 26.44
N HIS A 702 -19.73 48.88 27.69
CA HIS A 702 -19.49 50.24 28.19
C HIS A 702 -18.17 50.80 27.68
N GLY A 703 -17.09 50.02 27.84
CA GLY A 703 -15.73 50.40 27.52
C GLY A 703 -14.90 49.19 27.08
N VAL A 704 -13.86 49.47 26.31
CA VAL A 704 -12.84 48.52 25.87
C VAL A 704 -11.51 49.24 25.96
N ALA A 705 -10.50 48.61 26.57
CA ALA A 705 -9.15 49.16 26.64
C ALA A 705 -8.12 48.06 26.34
N CYS A 706 -7.52 48.16 25.15
CA CYS A 706 -6.44 47.29 24.67
C CYS A 706 -5.08 48.02 24.73
N VAL A 707 -3.99 47.26 24.90
CA VAL A 707 -2.59 47.70 24.78
C VAL A 707 -2.17 47.81 23.30
N GLY A 708 -2.79 47.03 22.42
CA GLY A 708 -2.50 46.98 20.98
C GLY A 708 -1.62 45.79 20.56
N THR A 709 -1.40 44.82 21.44
CA THR A 709 -0.65 43.58 21.18
C THR A 709 -1.50 42.32 21.34
N GLU A 710 -2.74 42.49 21.81
CA GLU A 710 -3.72 41.42 22.00
C GLU A 710 -4.19 40.85 20.65
N ALA A 711 -4.23 39.52 20.55
CA ALA A 711 -4.74 38.86 19.36
C ALA A 711 -6.28 38.90 19.23
N HIS A 712 -6.99 39.10 20.35
CA HIS A 712 -8.45 39.03 20.47
C HIS A 712 -8.98 40.02 21.52
N LEU A 713 -10.17 40.60 21.30
CA LEU A 713 -10.78 41.58 22.21
C LEU A 713 -11.04 41.05 23.63
N SER A 714 -11.23 39.75 23.81
CA SER A 714 -11.41 39.13 25.15
C SER A 714 -10.15 39.13 26.01
N LEU A 715 -8.99 39.49 25.44
CA LEU A 715 -7.72 39.67 26.17
C LEU A 715 -7.51 41.13 26.58
N CYS A 716 -8.31 42.06 26.05
CA CYS A 716 -8.33 43.46 26.48
C CYS A 716 -9.17 43.63 27.76
N SER A 717 -9.03 44.77 28.44
CA SER A 717 -9.94 45.12 29.54
C SER A 717 -11.32 45.48 28.99
N LEU A 718 -12.36 44.73 29.37
CA LEU A 718 -13.74 44.91 28.95
C LEU A 718 -14.63 45.39 30.11
N GLU A 719 -15.42 46.44 29.87
CA GLU A 719 -16.40 46.95 30.83
C GLU A 719 -17.81 46.79 30.26
N PHE A 720 -18.72 46.16 31.02
CA PHE A 720 -20.11 45.89 30.60
C PHE A 720 -21.10 46.81 31.30
N TYR A 721 -22.22 47.13 30.62
CA TYR A 721 -23.34 47.82 31.27
C TYR A 721 -24.00 46.92 32.32
N ARG A 722 -24.41 47.52 33.44
CA ARG A 722 -25.17 46.85 34.50
C ARG A 722 -26.66 46.81 34.12
N ALA A 723 -27.40 45.83 34.64
CA ALA A 723 -28.83 45.68 34.39
C ALA A 723 -29.67 46.92 34.77
N ASN A 724 -29.15 47.78 35.66
CA ASN A 724 -29.82 48.99 36.14
C ASN A 724 -29.47 50.25 35.32
N ASP A 725 -28.63 50.15 34.28
CA ASP A 725 -28.18 51.32 33.51
C ASP A 725 -29.26 51.80 32.54
N THR A 726 -29.99 52.85 32.94
CA THR A 726 -31.14 53.41 32.19
C THR A 726 -30.77 54.08 30.86
N THR A 727 -29.49 54.41 30.64
CA THR A 727 -28.98 54.91 29.36
C THR A 727 -27.66 54.25 29.02
N ARG A 728 -27.56 53.64 27.83
CA ARG A 728 -26.32 53.03 27.32
C ARG A 728 -25.61 54.01 26.39
N CYS A 729 -24.28 54.11 26.52
CA CYS A 729 -23.39 55.05 25.84
C CYS A 729 -23.84 56.54 25.92
N PRO A 730 -24.18 57.08 27.11
CA PRO A 730 -24.75 58.42 27.25
C PRO A 730 -23.78 59.52 26.76
N GLY A 731 -24.11 60.17 25.64
CA GLY A 731 -23.27 61.19 25.00
C GLY A 731 -22.06 60.64 24.24
N GLY A 732 -22.00 59.33 23.97
CA GLY A 732 -21.09 58.73 23.00
C GLY A 732 -21.79 58.39 21.68
N ALA A 733 -21.05 57.79 20.76
CA ALA A 733 -21.54 57.19 19.51
C ALA A 733 -21.01 55.76 19.38
N PRO A 734 -21.41 54.98 18.37
CA PRO A 734 -20.78 53.68 18.11
C PRO A 734 -19.32 53.85 17.68
N ALA A 735 -18.46 52.95 18.17
CA ALA A 735 -17.07 52.87 17.74
C ALA A 735 -16.98 52.59 16.23
N VAL A 736 -16.02 53.23 15.56
CA VAL A 736 -15.79 53.11 14.13
C VAL A 736 -14.31 52.83 13.89
N VAL A 737 -14.04 51.81 13.08
CA VAL A 737 -12.69 51.40 12.73
C VAL A 737 -12.54 51.42 11.22
N SER A 738 -11.34 51.76 10.77
CA SER A 738 -10.93 51.69 9.37
C SER A 738 -9.58 50.99 9.28
N CYS A 739 -9.51 49.95 8.47
CA CYS A 739 -8.36 49.06 8.36
C CYS A 739 -7.67 49.20 7.00
N VAL A 740 -6.41 48.77 6.96
CA VAL A 740 -5.59 48.74 5.75
C VAL A 740 -5.52 47.29 5.26
N PRO A 741 -5.98 46.97 4.03
CA PRO A 741 -5.83 45.63 3.47
C PRO A 741 -4.35 45.34 3.18
N GLY A 742 -3.89 44.13 3.54
CA GLY A 742 -2.59 43.62 3.15
C GLY A 742 -2.47 43.43 1.62
N PRO A 743 -1.26 43.16 1.09
CA PRO A 743 -0.99 43.14 -0.35
C PRO A 743 -1.94 42.24 -1.16
N LEU A 744 -2.25 41.04 -0.63
CA LEU A 744 -3.16 40.06 -1.25
C LEU A 744 -4.60 40.56 -1.39
N TYR A 745 -5.04 41.52 -0.56
CA TYR A 745 -6.43 41.99 -0.49
C TYR A 745 -6.64 43.42 -0.99
N ALA A 746 -5.55 44.17 -1.24
CA ALA A 746 -5.62 45.57 -1.69
C ALA A 746 -6.19 45.72 -3.12
N ALA A 747 -6.02 44.70 -3.97
CA ALA A 747 -6.37 44.71 -5.40
C ALA A 747 -7.88 44.84 -5.71
N SER A 748 -8.77 44.67 -4.71
CA SER A 748 -10.21 44.92 -4.85
C SER A 748 -10.55 46.42 -5.04
N SER A 749 -9.63 47.31 -4.64
CA SER A 749 -9.80 48.76 -4.84
C SER A 749 -9.35 49.20 -6.23
N GLY A 750 -10.23 49.89 -6.97
CA GLY A 750 -10.07 50.22 -8.39
C GLY A 750 -9.05 51.33 -8.70
N GLN A 751 -7.80 51.21 -8.26
CA GLN A 751 -6.72 52.17 -8.54
C GLN A 751 -5.51 51.55 -9.26
N LYS A 752 -5.69 51.18 -10.54
CA LYS A 752 -4.55 50.97 -11.46
C LYS A 752 -3.89 52.32 -11.82
N LYS A 753 -3.09 52.89 -10.91
CA LYS A 753 -2.17 54.01 -11.20
C LYS A 753 -0.90 53.94 -10.34
N HIS A 754 0.24 53.78 -10.99
CA HIS A 754 1.60 54.03 -10.49
C HIS A 754 1.90 53.73 -9.01
N GLN A 755 1.90 52.44 -8.66
CA GLN A 755 3.03 51.92 -7.88
C GLN A 755 3.88 51.06 -8.80
N GLN A 756 4.87 51.69 -9.44
CA GLN A 756 6.01 50.97 -9.99
C GLN A 756 6.73 50.29 -8.83
N SER A 757 6.90 48.98 -8.93
CA SER A 757 8.08 48.24 -8.47
C SER A 757 9.02 48.97 -7.50
N LYS A 758 8.57 49.19 -6.26
CA LYS A 758 9.52 49.09 -5.14
C LYS A 758 9.89 47.61 -5.07
N PRO A 759 11.18 47.25 -5.07
CA PRO A 759 11.55 45.90 -4.66
C PRO A 759 11.08 45.74 -3.22
N GLN A 760 10.13 44.83 -2.98
CA GLN A 760 9.95 44.30 -1.63
C GLN A 760 11.29 43.63 -1.27
N GLY A 761 11.82 43.95 -0.09
CA GLY A 761 12.98 43.23 0.42
C GLY A 761 12.64 41.75 0.53
N GLU A 762 13.62 40.90 0.24
CA GLU A 762 13.52 39.43 0.27
C GLU A 762 12.72 38.98 1.50
N THR A 763 11.58 38.30 1.28
CA THR A 763 10.67 37.91 2.35
C THR A 763 11.37 36.91 3.27
N ARG A 764 11.47 37.25 4.56
CA ARG A 764 12.29 36.49 5.52
C ARG A 764 11.53 35.47 6.35
N VAL A 765 10.22 35.35 6.12
CA VAL A 765 9.29 34.40 6.73
C VAL A 765 8.31 33.95 5.64
N ARG A 766 7.87 32.69 5.68
CA ARG A 766 6.83 32.10 4.81
C ARG A 766 6.01 31.06 5.59
N LEU A 767 4.86 30.66 5.04
CA LEU A 767 4.04 29.56 5.54
C LEU A 767 3.98 28.45 4.48
N LYS A 768 4.07 27.18 4.91
CA LYS A 768 3.94 25.97 4.09
C LYS A 768 2.97 24.96 4.73
N GLY A 769 2.47 23.97 3.97
CA GLY A 769 1.59 22.92 4.51
C GLY A 769 0.26 23.44 5.08
N GLY A 770 -0.35 24.43 4.41
CA GLY A 770 -1.57 25.11 4.84
C GLY A 770 -2.59 25.27 3.70
N ALA A 771 -3.87 24.99 3.96
CA ALA A 771 -4.90 25.05 2.92
C ALA A 771 -5.23 26.50 2.53
N HIS A 772 -5.26 27.40 3.50
CA HIS A 772 -5.48 28.84 3.34
C HIS A 772 -4.15 29.63 3.38
N PRO A 773 -3.98 30.75 2.63
CA PRO A 773 -2.70 31.48 2.59
C PRO A 773 -2.21 32.09 3.90
N GLY A 774 -3.09 32.18 4.91
CA GLY A 774 -2.76 32.65 6.26
C GLY A 774 -2.57 31.54 7.28
N GLU A 775 -2.40 30.28 6.87
CA GLU A 775 -2.07 29.18 7.79
C GLU A 775 -0.90 28.35 7.27
N GLY A 776 -0.20 27.66 8.17
CA GLY A 776 0.90 26.75 7.81
C GLY A 776 1.99 26.65 8.86
N ARG A 777 2.98 25.80 8.59
CA ARG A 777 4.28 25.72 9.29
C ARG A 777 5.06 27.00 9.04
N VAL A 778 5.68 27.56 10.08
CA VAL A 778 6.49 28.78 9.99
C VAL A 778 7.90 28.44 9.55
N GLU A 779 8.29 28.95 8.39
CA GLU A 779 9.64 28.83 7.85
C GLU A 779 10.26 30.22 7.69
N VAL A 780 11.57 30.32 7.93
CA VAL A 780 12.31 31.58 8.00
C VAL A 780 13.62 31.52 7.21
N LEU A 781 14.05 32.65 6.66
CA LEU A 781 15.23 32.72 5.78
C LEU A 781 16.50 33.17 6.53
N LYS A 782 17.50 32.28 6.64
CA LYS A 782 18.81 32.49 7.27
C LYS A 782 19.91 32.14 6.27
N ALA A 783 20.85 33.05 6.02
CA ALA A 783 21.96 32.83 5.06
C ALA A 783 21.52 32.27 3.68
N SER A 784 20.42 32.80 3.13
CA SER A 784 19.77 32.34 1.88
C SER A 784 19.23 30.90 1.86
N THR A 785 19.21 30.20 3.01
CA THR A 785 18.48 28.94 3.18
C THR A 785 17.21 29.15 3.98
N TRP A 786 16.13 28.46 3.59
CA TRP A 786 14.93 28.32 4.40
C TRP A 786 15.15 27.27 5.50
N GLY A 787 14.27 27.28 6.49
CA GLY A 787 14.32 26.38 7.65
C GLY A 787 13.29 26.77 8.69
N THR A 788 13.00 25.88 9.63
CA THR A 788 11.81 25.96 10.48
C THR A 788 12.03 26.70 11.80
N VAL A 789 10.96 26.84 12.58
CA VAL A 789 10.97 27.40 13.95
C VAL A 789 10.52 26.31 14.92
N CYS A 790 11.32 26.03 15.95
CA CYS A 790 10.96 25.09 17.02
C CYS A 790 9.87 25.66 17.93
N ASP A 791 8.87 24.86 18.29
CA ASP A 791 7.66 25.25 19.04
C ASP A 791 7.89 25.59 20.53
N ARG A 792 9.10 25.37 21.05
CA ARG A 792 9.42 25.67 22.46
C ARG A 792 9.19 27.15 22.75
N LYS A 793 8.24 27.42 23.66
CA LYS A 793 7.76 28.76 24.03
C LYS A 793 7.11 29.55 22.88
N TRP A 794 6.64 28.85 21.83
CA TRP A 794 5.80 29.43 20.79
C TRP A 794 4.45 29.85 21.37
N ASP A 795 4.05 31.10 21.11
CA ASP A 795 2.83 31.67 21.67
C ASP A 795 2.04 32.52 20.66
N LEU A 796 0.85 32.95 21.06
CA LEU A 796 -0.08 33.71 20.22
C LEU A 796 0.43 35.12 19.87
N GLN A 797 1.38 35.68 20.63
CA GLN A 797 2.01 36.97 20.30
C GLN A 797 3.06 36.78 19.21
N ALA A 798 3.89 35.74 19.30
CA ALA A 798 4.86 35.38 18.28
C ALA A 798 4.18 34.97 16.96
N ALA A 799 3.11 34.19 17.04
CA ALA A 799 2.25 33.88 15.90
C ALA A 799 1.63 35.16 15.28
N SER A 800 1.18 36.11 16.10
CA SER A 800 0.60 37.37 15.61
C SER A 800 1.64 38.27 14.92
N VAL A 801 2.91 38.24 15.34
CA VAL A 801 4.01 38.92 14.62
C VAL A 801 4.19 38.33 13.22
N VAL A 802 4.17 36.99 13.07
CA VAL A 802 4.23 36.33 11.75
C VAL A 802 3.05 36.73 10.87
N CYS A 803 1.82 36.66 11.40
CA CYS A 803 0.63 37.02 10.65
C CYS A 803 0.67 38.47 10.14
N ARG A 804 1.09 39.42 10.98
CA ARG A 804 1.21 40.84 10.62
C ARG A 804 2.39 41.11 9.66
N GLU A 805 3.52 40.42 9.81
CA GLU A 805 4.67 40.50 8.88
C GLU A 805 4.28 40.07 7.46
N LEU A 806 3.45 39.04 7.33
CA LEU A 806 2.92 38.54 6.06
C LEU A 806 1.75 39.38 5.51
N GLY A 807 1.25 40.36 6.27
CA GLY A 807 0.17 41.26 5.86
C GLY A 807 -1.25 40.72 6.12
N PHE A 808 -1.39 39.73 7.00
CA PHE A 808 -2.67 39.28 7.55
C PHE A 808 -3.00 40.02 8.87
N GLY A 809 -4.02 39.58 9.59
CA GLY A 809 -4.39 40.14 10.89
C GLY A 809 -3.54 39.61 12.07
N SER A 810 -4.18 39.47 13.23
CA SER A 810 -3.61 38.74 14.37
C SER A 810 -3.63 37.23 14.11
N ALA A 811 -2.89 36.46 14.90
CA ALA A 811 -3.06 35.02 14.95
C ALA A 811 -4.36 34.65 15.65
N ARG A 812 -5.09 33.69 15.08
CA ARG A 812 -6.18 32.97 15.72
C ARG A 812 -5.64 31.83 16.58
N GLU A 813 -4.63 31.11 16.08
CA GLU A 813 -4.05 29.93 16.73
C GLU A 813 -2.52 29.95 16.55
N ALA A 814 -1.78 29.66 17.63
CA ALA A 814 -0.37 29.32 17.61
C ALA A 814 -0.26 27.79 17.72
N LEU A 815 0.31 27.15 16.71
CA LEU A 815 0.34 25.69 16.58
C LEU A 815 1.72 25.15 16.93
N SER A 816 1.73 24.03 17.65
CA SER A 816 2.91 23.31 18.12
C SER A 816 2.84 21.84 17.68
N GLY A 817 3.92 21.08 17.80
CA GLY A 817 3.95 19.65 17.48
C GLY A 817 3.74 19.34 16.00
N ALA A 818 4.30 20.15 15.09
CA ALA A 818 4.23 19.98 13.64
C ALA A 818 2.82 19.81 13.03
N ARG A 819 1.79 20.38 13.68
CA ARG A 819 0.38 20.30 13.22
C ARG A 819 0.06 20.94 11.87
N MET A 820 1.05 21.42 11.13
CA MET A 820 0.92 21.91 9.75
C MET A 820 1.94 21.22 8.81
N GLY A 821 2.22 19.94 9.11
CA GLY A 821 3.26 19.14 8.46
C GLY A 821 4.65 19.42 9.03
N GLN A 822 5.54 18.43 9.00
CA GLN A 822 6.94 18.55 9.39
C GLN A 822 7.77 19.18 8.26
N GLY A 823 8.77 20.00 8.59
CA GLY A 823 9.78 20.44 7.65
C GLY A 823 10.93 19.43 7.48
N MET A 824 11.97 19.85 6.75
CA MET A 824 13.22 19.10 6.63
C MET A 824 14.42 20.06 6.59
N GLY A 825 15.57 19.62 7.09
CA GLY A 825 16.84 20.33 7.00
C GLY A 825 17.14 21.13 8.28
N ALA A 826 17.25 22.44 8.16
CA ALA A 826 17.67 23.30 9.26
C ALA A 826 16.47 23.81 10.07
N ILE A 827 16.52 23.66 11.39
CA ILE A 827 15.72 24.48 12.31
C ILE A 827 16.54 25.75 12.59
N HIS A 828 15.98 26.94 12.34
CA HIS A 828 16.74 28.20 12.38
C HIS A 828 16.56 29.02 13.66
N LEU A 829 15.44 28.81 14.38
CA LEU A 829 15.01 29.55 15.56
C LEU A 829 14.40 28.60 16.61
N SER A 830 14.59 28.92 17.89
CA SER A 830 13.90 28.29 19.03
C SER A 830 13.71 29.31 20.17
N GLU A 831 12.81 29.03 21.11
CA GLU A 831 12.49 29.92 22.24
C GLU A 831 12.19 31.36 21.81
N VAL A 832 11.39 31.51 20.75
CA VAL A 832 11.01 32.83 20.20
C VAL A 832 9.99 33.49 21.12
N ARG A 833 10.35 34.65 21.68
CA ARG A 833 9.53 35.38 22.67
C ARG A 833 9.32 36.81 22.22
N CYS A 834 8.27 37.04 21.46
CA CYS A 834 7.88 38.38 20.99
C CYS A 834 7.16 39.18 22.08
N SER A 835 7.19 40.52 21.97
CA SER A 835 6.36 41.46 22.73
C SER A 835 5.05 41.80 22.04
N GLY A 836 4.87 41.33 20.80
CA GLY A 836 3.69 41.59 19.96
C GLY A 836 3.77 42.90 19.18
N GLN A 837 4.80 43.73 19.37
CA GLN A 837 5.02 44.99 18.63
C GLN A 837 6.07 44.88 17.52
N GLU A 838 6.73 43.73 17.39
CA GLU A 838 7.80 43.53 16.41
C GLU A 838 7.29 43.62 14.97
N PRO A 839 8.06 44.23 14.04
CA PRO A 839 7.69 44.30 12.62
C PRO A 839 8.10 43.04 11.83
N SER A 840 8.82 42.11 12.46
CA SER A 840 9.28 40.85 11.87
C SER A 840 9.68 39.87 12.96
N LEU A 841 9.46 38.56 12.75
CA LEU A 841 9.83 37.52 13.70
C LEU A 841 11.33 37.56 14.06
N TRP A 842 12.18 37.94 13.09
CA TRP A 842 13.62 38.13 13.26
C TRP A 842 14.01 39.29 14.19
N LYS A 843 13.05 40.05 14.73
CA LYS A 843 13.26 41.10 15.74
C LYS A 843 12.85 40.67 17.15
N CYS A 844 12.15 39.55 17.31
CA CYS A 844 11.84 39.01 18.62
C CYS A 844 13.10 38.35 19.23
N PRO A 845 13.32 38.45 20.56
CA PRO A 845 14.24 37.59 21.29
C PRO A 845 14.05 36.10 20.95
N HIS A 846 15.16 35.40 20.70
CA HIS A 846 15.19 33.97 20.34
C HIS A 846 16.54 33.34 20.71
N LYS A 847 16.57 32.01 20.86
CA LYS A 847 17.78 31.20 21.02
C LYS A 847 18.32 30.80 19.63
N ASN A 848 19.65 30.82 19.45
CA ASN A 848 20.28 30.07 18.35
C ASN A 848 20.36 28.59 18.76
N ILE A 849 19.89 27.71 17.88
CA ILE A 849 19.68 26.29 18.18
C ILE A 849 20.89 25.43 17.75
N THR A 850 21.12 24.32 18.44
CA THR A 850 21.98 23.21 17.99
C THR A 850 21.12 22.02 17.60
N ALA A 851 21.63 21.09 16.76
CA ALA A 851 20.84 19.97 16.24
C ALA A 851 20.25 19.05 17.33
N GLU A 852 20.89 18.99 18.50
CA GLU A 852 20.47 18.21 19.67
C GLU A 852 19.31 18.84 20.46
N ASP A 853 18.99 20.12 20.25
CA ASP A 853 17.94 20.81 21.01
C ASP A 853 16.53 20.36 20.60
N CYS A 854 16.23 20.21 19.30
CA CYS A 854 14.85 20.12 18.78
C CYS A 854 14.77 19.37 17.45
N SER A 855 13.63 18.73 17.18
CA SER A 855 13.34 17.91 15.99
C SER A 855 12.18 18.50 15.17
N HIS A 856 12.04 18.09 13.90
CA HIS A 856 10.94 18.56 13.04
C HIS A 856 9.53 18.17 13.53
N SER A 857 9.40 17.18 14.42
CA SER A 857 8.15 16.87 15.13
C SER A 857 7.69 17.98 16.10
N HIS A 858 8.54 18.99 16.33
CA HIS A 858 8.28 20.19 17.12
C HIS A 858 8.22 21.46 16.25
N ASP A 859 8.02 21.35 14.93
CA ASP A 859 7.93 22.53 14.07
C ASP A 859 6.67 23.37 14.40
N ALA A 860 6.87 24.67 14.55
CA ALA A 860 5.84 25.64 14.89
C ALA A 860 4.99 26.03 13.67
N GLY A 861 3.70 26.28 13.90
CA GLY A 861 2.75 26.75 12.89
C GLY A 861 1.88 27.90 13.37
N VAL A 862 1.11 28.47 12.45
CA VAL A 862 0.12 29.52 12.74
C VAL A 862 -1.17 29.31 11.97
N ARG A 863 -2.25 29.89 12.49
CA ARG A 863 -3.43 30.29 11.72
C ARG A 863 -3.70 31.77 11.97
N CYS A 864 -3.70 32.55 10.91
CA CYS A 864 -3.97 33.98 10.93
C CYS A 864 -5.45 34.27 10.68
N ASN A 865 -5.96 35.35 11.28
CA ASN A 865 -7.24 35.91 10.88
C ASN A 865 -7.13 36.46 9.45
N LEU A 866 -8.17 36.21 8.63
CA LEU A 866 -8.25 36.61 7.23
C LEU A 866 -9.48 37.49 6.98
N PRO A 867 -9.40 38.50 6.10
CA PRO A 867 -10.49 39.44 5.89
C PRO A 867 -11.59 38.81 5.02
N TYR A 868 -12.85 38.90 5.48
CA TYR A 868 -14.00 38.35 4.76
C TYR A 868 -14.16 38.99 3.37
N THR A 869 -13.87 38.20 2.33
CA THR A 869 -14.01 38.61 0.91
C THR A 869 -15.34 38.15 0.31
N GLY A 870 -16.06 37.23 0.95
CA GLY A 870 -17.34 36.68 0.50
C GLY A 870 -17.27 35.81 -0.76
N VAL A 871 -16.07 35.44 -1.22
CA VAL A 871 -15.88 34.55 -2.39
C VAL A 871 -16.46 33.15 -2.15
N GLU A 872 -16.48 32.71 -0.89
CA GLU A 872 -17.13 31.47 -0.46
C GLU A 872 -18.60 31.37 -0.92
N THR A 873 -19.35 32.48 -0.89
CA THR A 873 -20.78 32.52 -1.23
C THR A 873 -21.05 32.43 -2.74
N LYS A 874 -20.00 32.46 -3.58
CA LYS A 874 -20.11 32.33 -5.04
C LYS A 874 -20.21 30.89 -5.52
N ILE A 875 -19.75 29.91 -4.74
CA ILE A 875 -19.81 28.49 -5.11
C ILE A 875 -20.47 27.67 -4.01
N ARG A 876 -20.93 26.47 -4.35
CA ARG A 876 -21.47 25.49 -3.40
C ARG A 876 -21.21 24.07 -3.88
N LEU A 877 -21.21 23.14 -2.94
CA LEU A 877 -21.34 21.72 -3.24
C LEU A 877 -22.83 21.34 -3.33
N SER A 878 -23.14 20.40 -4.21
CA SER A 878 -24.51 19.99 -4.54
C SER A 878 -24.54 18.48 -4.79
N GLY A 879 -25.50 17.79 -4.19
CA GLY A 879 -25.42 16.34 -3.97
C GLY A 879 -24.50 16.03 -2.78
N GLY A 880 -23.67 14.99 -2.90
CA GLY A 880 -22.80 14.54 -1.81
C GLY A 880 -23.50 13.66 -0.76
N ARG A 881 -22.72 12.83 -0.08
CA ARG A 881 -23.07 12.12 1.17
C ARG A 881 -22.71 12.93 2.42
N SER A 882 -21.88 13.96 2.30
CA SER A 882 -21.42 14.82 3.39
C SER A 882 -21.23 16.27 2.94
N ARG A 883 -21.01 17.19 3.88
CA ARG A 883 -20.68 18.61 3.60
C ARG A 883 -19.34 18.83 2.89
N HIS A 884 -18.51 17.79 2.74
CA HIS A 884 -17.17 17.86 2.16
C HIS A 884 -17.09 17.31 0.73
N GLU A 885 -18.17 16.77 0.17
CA GLU A 885 -18.17 16.26 -1.20
C GLU A 885 -19.39 16.74 -2.02
N GLY A 886 -19.22 16.86 -3.33
CA GLY A 886 -20.33 17.15 -4.23
C GLY A 886 -19.91 17.76 -5.56
N ARG A 887 -20.91 17.92 -6.44
CA ARG A 887 -20.78 18.65 -7.72
C ARG A 887 -20.62 20.14 -7.42
N VAL A 888 -19.65 20.79 -8.06
CA VAL A 888 -19.39 22.22 -7.86
C VAL A 888 -20.39 23.03 -8.69
N GLU A 889 -21.21 23.83 -8.02
CA GLU A 889 -22.12 24.78 -8.66
C GLU A 889 -21.68 26.22 -8.37
N VAL A 890 -21.63 27.06 -9.41
CA VAL A 890 -21.21 28.48 -9.33
C VAL A 890 -22.41 29.41 -9.53
N GLN A 891 -22.44 30.51 -8.78
CA GLN A 891 -23.49 31.53 -8.82
C GLN A 891 -23.21 32.54 -9.93
N ILE A 892 -24.16 32.68 -10.85
CA ILE A 892 -24.11 33.63 -11.97
C ILE A 892 -25.37 34.50 -12.01
N GLY A 893 -25.29 35.62 -12.74
CA GLY A 893 -26.43 36.53 -12.97
C GLY A 893 -26.34 37.86 -12.22
N GLY A 894 -27.30 38.73 -12.50
CA GLY A 894 -27.36 40.10 -11.94
C GLY A 894 -28.16 40.18 -10.63
N PRO A 895 -28.15 41.33 -9.94
CA PRO A 895 -29.03 41.57 -8.80
C PRO A 895 -30.50 41.53 -9.26
N GLY A 896 -31.19 40.44 -8.93
CA GLY A 896 -32.57 40.14 -9.35
C GLY A 896 -32.72 38.86 -10.17
N SER A 897 -31.63 38.29 -10.68
CA SER A 897 -31.63 37.06 -11.52
C SER A 897 -30.48 36.11 -11.20
N LEU A 898 -30.10 36.02 -9.92
CA LEU A 898 -29.09 35.08 -9.44
C LEU A 898 -29.56 33.63 -9.65
N ARG A 899 -28.76 32.85 -10.37
CA ARG A 899 -28.99 31.43 -10.62
C ARG A 899 -27.68 30.65 -10.45
N TRP A 900 -27.81 29.35 -10.20
CA TRP A 900 -26.66 28.45 -10.16
C TRP A 900 -26.41 27.86 -11.56
N GLY A 901 -25.16 27.48 -11.81
CA GLY A 901 -24.73 26.77 -13.02
C GLY A 901 -23.58 25.82 -12.70
N LEU A 902 -23.31 24.89 -13.62
CA LEU A 902 -22.30 23.84 -13.47
C LEU A 902 -20.98 24.25 -14.10
N ILE A 903 -19.88 23.63 -13.67
CA ILE A 903 -18.56 23.77 -14.30
C ILE A 903 -18.31 22.52 -15.16
N CYS A 904 -17.76 22.69 -16.36
CA CYS A 904 -17.37 21.56 -17.23
C CYS A 904 -16.31 20.69 -16.54
N GLY A 905 -16.46 19.36 -16.60
CA GLY A 905 -15.51 18.42 -15.99
C GLY A 905 -14.28 18.11 -16.85
N ASP A 906 -14.27 18.46 -18.14
CA ASP A 906 -13.10 18.23 -19.00
C ASP A 906 -11.89 19.01 -18.48
N ASP A 907 -10.77 18.31 -18.37
CA ASP A 907 -9.46 18.80 -17.90
C ASP A 907 -9.46 19.34 -16.43
N TRP A 908 -10.53 19.09 -15.64
CA TRP A 908 -10.60 19.40 -14.20
C TRP A 908 -9.70 18.45 -13.39
N GLY A 909 -8.80 19.02 -12.57
CA GLY A 909 -7.79 18.27 -11.82
C GLY A 909 -7.76 18.61 -10.32
N THR A 910 -6.64 18.25 -9.70
CA THR A 910 -6.42 18.40 -8.25
C THR A 910 -6.20 19.87 -7.86
N LEU A 911 -5.54 20.68 -8.69
CA LEU A 911 -5.28 22.09 -8.40
C LEU A 911 -6.57 22.93 -8.42
N GLU A 912 -7.49 22.65 -9.34
CA GLU A 912 -8.82 23.27 -9.38
C GLU A 912 -9.66 22.85 -8.17
N ALA A 913 -9.59 21.57 -7.79
CA ALA A 913 -10.24 21.06 -6.59
C ALA A 913 -9.70 21.71 -5.31
N MET A 914 -8.38 21.93 -5.21
CA MET A 914 -7.74 22.61 -4.08
C MET A 914 -8.23 24.06 -3.95
N VAL A 915 -8.34 24.80 -5.07
CA VAL A 915 -8.93 26.15 -5.07
C VAL A 915 -10.40 26.12 -4.65
N ALA A 916 -11.18 25.14 -5.10
CA ALA A 916 -12.59 25.01 -4.73
C ALA A 916 -12.78 24.69 -3.23
N CYS A 917 -12.04 23.72 -2.69
CA CYS A 917 -12.10 23.34 -1.27
C CYS A 917 -11.61 24.48 -0.35
N ARG A 918 -10.53 25.18 -0.72
CA ARG A 918 -10.09 26.41 -0.05
C ARG A 918 -11.16 27.50 -0.12
N GLN A 919 -11.75 27.77 -1.28
CA GLN A 919 -12.77 28.80 -1.46
C GLN A 919 -14.02 28.52 -0.60
N LEU A 920 -14.35 27.25 -0.36
CA LEU A 920 -15.48 26.82 0.47
C LEU A 920 -15.18 26.78 1.98
N GLY A 921 -13.92 26.98 2.42
CA GLY A 921 -13.53 26.79 3.82
C GLY A 921 -13.56 25.33 4.28
N LEU A 922 -13.24 24.40 3.37
CA LEU A 922 -13.29 22.94 3.60
C LEU A 922 -11.91 22.28 3.62
N GLY A 923 -10.84 23.08 3.76
CA GLY A 923 -9.45 22.61 3.74
C GLY A 923 -8.94 22.30 2.35
N TYR A 924 -8.18 21.21 2.24
CA TYR A 924 -7.57 20.70 1.03
C TYR A 924 -8.60 19.98 0.14
N ALA A 925 -8.22 19.71 -1.11
CA ALA A 925 -8.84 18.61 -1.85
C ALA A 925 -8.27 17.28 -1.36
N ASN A 926 -9.08 16.23 -1.45
CA ASN A 926 -8.62 14.84 -1.53
C ASN A 926 -8.67 14.39 -3.01
N HIS A 927 -9.79 14.66 -3.70
CA HIS A 927 -9.96 14.31 -5.11
C HIS A 927 -10.67 15.42 -5.92
N GLY A 928 -10.13 15.73 -7.09
CA GLY A 928 -10.83 16.41 -8.18
C GLY A 928 -11.50 15.40 -9.11
N LEU A 929 -12.77 15.63 -9.47
CA LEU A 929 -13.61 14.67 -10.18
C LEU A 929 -14.14 15.30 -11.48
N GLN A 930 -13.93 14.63 -12.61
CA GLN A 930 -14.41 15.08 -13.93
C GLN A 930 -15.85 14.61 -14.23
N GLU A 931 -16.34 13.62 -13.48
CA GLU A 931 -17.68 13.03 -13.67
C GLU A 931 -18.40 12.86 -12.32
N THR A 932 -19.66 13.30 -12.28
CA THR A 932 -20.48 13.44 -11.06
C THR A 932 -21.86 12.79 -11.20
N TRP A 933 -21.98 11.77 -12.06
CA TRP A 933 -23.26 11.15 -12.42
C TRP A 933 -23.98 10.42 -11.26
N TYR A 934 -23.26 10.10 -10.19
CA TYR A 934 -23.72 9.37 -9.01
C TYR A 934 -24.21 10.28 -7.87
N TRP A 935 -24.04 11.59 -7.99
CA TRP A 935 -24.64 12.57 -7.08
C TRP A 935 -25.93 13.13 -7.68
N ASP A 936 -27.02 13.03 -6.91
CA ASP A 936 -28.38 13.22 -7.42
C ASP A 936 -28.56 14.61 -8.08
N SER A 937 -29.39 14.64 -9.12
CA SER A 937 -29.49 15.82 -10.00
C SER A 937 -30.37 16.89 -9.38
N GLY A 938 -29.74 17.94 -8.86
CA GLY A 938 -30.44 19.19 -8.57
C GLY A 938 -30.95 19.85 -9.86
N ASN A 939 -31.85 20.83 -9.71
CA ASN A 939 -32.47 21.52 -10.86
C ASN A 939 -31.49 22.31 -11.75
N THR A 940 -30.22 22.42 -11.37
CA THR A 940 -29.14 23.06 -12.12
C THR A 940 -28.63 22.12 -13.21
N THR A 941 -28.91 22.42 -14.49
CA THR A 941 -28.49 21.59 -15.64
C THR A 941 -27.51 22.27 -16.60
N GLU A 942 -27.42 23.59 -16.58
CA GLU A 942 -26.61 24.36 -17.52
C GLU A 942 -25.15 24.47 -17.06
N VAL A 943 -24.21 24.13 -17.94
CA VAL A 943 -22.78 24.43 -17.74
C VAL A 943 -22.54 25.90 -18.08
N VAL A 944 -21.88 26.63 -17.17
CA VAL A 944 -21.69 28.10 -17.23
C VAL A 944 -20.22 28.54 -17.18
N MET A 945 -19.30 27.59 -16.93
CA MET A 945 -17.85 27.81 -16.84
C MET A 945 -17.13 26.57 -17.41
N SER A 946 -16.02 26.75 -18.12
CA SER A 946 -15.28 25.65 -18.75
C SER A 946 -13.80 25.97 -18.92
N GLY A 947 -12.96 24.93 -19.08
CA GLY A 947 -11.51 25.09 -19.25
C GLY A 947 -10.84 25.77 -18.05
N VAL A 948 -11.31 25.48 -16.83
CA VAL A 948 -10.73 26.04 -15.60
C VAL A 948 -9.34 25.45 -15.39
N ARG A 949 -8.34 26.31 -15.24
CA ARG A 949 -6.96 25.96 -14.97
C ARG A 949 -6.39 26.89 -13.89
N CYS A 950 -6.09 26.29 -12.74
CA CYS A 950 -5.57 26.97 -11.56
C CYS A 950 -4.07 26.71 -11.39
N THR A 951 -3.35 27.66 -10.80
CA THR A 951 -1.99 27.44 -10.30
C THR A 951 -1.96 26.72 -8.95
N GLY A 952 -3.12 26.63 -8.27
CA GLY A 952 -3.25 26.08 -6.92
C GLY A 952 -3.05 27.14 -5.83
N SER A 953 -2.74 28.39 -6.19
CA SER A 953 -2.55 29.52 -5.27
C SER A 953 -3.79 30.43 -5.13
N GLU A 954 -4.77 30.30 -6.02
CA GLU A 954 -5.91 31.20 -6.14
C GLU A 954 -6.84 31.15 -4.93
N LEU A 955 -7.43 32.30 -4.56
CA LEU A 955 -8.43 32.40 -3.49
C LEU A 955 -9.84 31.99 -3.93
N SER A 956 -10.07 31.86 -5.25
CA SER A 956 -11.37 31.47 -5.81
C SER A 956 -11.24 31.05 -7.27
N LEU A 957 -12.11 30.15 -7.75
CA LEU A 957 -12.13 29.67 -9.14
C LEU A 957 -12.26 30.81 -10.18
N ASP A 958 -12.95 31.91 -9.83
CA ASP A 958 -13.04 33.13 -10.64
C ASP A 958 -11.68 33.78 -10.98
N GLN A 959 -10.63 33.46 -10.23
CA GLN A 959 -9.26 33.98 -10.44
C GLN A 959 -8.41 33.05 -11.32
N CYS A 960 -8.77 31.77 -11.42
CA CYS A 960 -8.12 30.81 -12.30
C CYS A 960 -8.38 31.17 -13.77
N ALA A 961 -7.51 30.72 -14.68
CA ALA A 961 -7.75 30.88 -16.11
C ALA A 961 -8.98 30.03 -16.51
N HIS A 962 -10.01 30.62 -17.11
CA HIS A 962 -11.23 29.91 -17.49
C HIS A 962 -11.97 30.62 -18.64
N HIS A 963 -12.82 29.87 -19.35
CA HIS A 963 -13.74 30.43 -20.34
C HIS A 963 -15.11 30.73 -19.70
N SER A 964 -15.53 31.99 -19.76
CA SER A 964 -16.79 32.50 -19.18
C SER A 964 -17.82 33.02 -20.21
N THR A 965 -17.40 33.31 -21.45
CA THR A 965 -18.30 33.77 -22.53
C THR A 965 -18.50 32.75 -23.64
N HIS A 966 -17.47 31.94 -23.95
CA HIS A 966 -17.49 30.89 -24.96
C HIS A 966 -17.22 29.55 -24.30
N ILE A 967 -18.30 28.87 -23.91
CA ILE A 967 -18.22 27.63 -23.13
C ILE A 967 -17.81 26.48 -24.05
N ALA A 968 -16.58 26.01 -23.88
CA ALA A 968 -16.00 24.93 -24.65
C ALA A 968 -15.90 23.68 -23.75
N CYS A 969 -16.88 22.79 -23.88
CA CYS A 969 -16.96 21.53 -23.16
C CYS A 969 -17.20 20.41 -24.17
N LYS A 970 -16.31 19.40 -24.23
CA LYS A 970 -16.36 18.29 -25.20
C LYS A 970 -17.57 17.40 -24.91
N ARG A 971 -17.98 17.33 -23.64
CA ARG A 971 -19.09 16.50 -23.14
C ARG A 971 -20.08 17.35 -22.33
N THR A 972 -21.20 17.75 -22.93
CA THR A 972 -22.13 18.77 -22.39
C THR A 972 -23.23 18.25 -21.44
N GLY A 973 -23.21 16.96 -21.08
CA GLY A 973 -24.19 16.39 -20.15
C GLY A 973 -23.87 16.66 -18.68
N THR A 974 -24.89 16.78 -17.82
CA THR A 974 -24.79 16.99 -16.36
C THR A 974 -24.05 15.89 -15.58
N ARG A 975 -23.59 14.85 -16.29
CA ARG A 975 -22.75 13.76 -15.79
C ARG A 975 -21.26 14.10 -15.86
N PHE A 976 -20.85 14.97 -16.79
CA PHE A 976 -19.46 15.33 -17.12
C PHE A 976 -19.11 16.72 -16.60
N THR A 977 -19.43 16.96 -15.33
CA THR A 977 -19.28 18.27 -14.66
C THR A 977 -18.38 18.14 -13.45
N ALA A 978 -17.69 19.23 -13.11
CA ALA A 978 -16.71 19.23 -12.03
C ALA A 978 -17.31 18.85 -10.68
N GLY A 979 -16.59 17.99 -9.96
CA GLY A 979 -16.85 17.61 -8.58
C GLY A 979 -15.59 17.68 -7.74
N VAL A 980 -15.77 17.73 -6.43
CA VAL A 980 -14.68 17.66 -5.46
C VAL A 980 -15.06 16.77 -4.27
N ILE A 981 -14.03 16.20 -3.66
CA ILE A 981 -14.05 15.66 -2.30
C ILE A 981 -12.95 16.41 -1.54
N CYS A 982 -13.30 17.10 -0.46
CA CYS A 982 -12.41 17.93 0.36
C CYS A 982 -11.98 17.20 1.65
N SER A 983 -10.90 17.65 2.27
CA SER A 983 -10.35 17.10 3.51
C SER A 983 -9.71 18.17 4.39
N GLU A 984 -9.82 18.02 5.70
CA GLU A 984 -9.17 18.88 6.69
C GLU A 984 -7.64 18.61 6.80
N THR A 985 -7.16 17.51 6.21
CA THR A 985 -5.74 17.13 6.11
C THR A 985 -5.37 16.57 4.73
N ALA A 986 -4.08 16.67 4.37
CA ALA A 986 -3.50 16.09 3.16
C ALA A 986 -2.05 15.61 3.46
N SER A 987 -1.48 14.78 2.59
CA SER A 987 -0.07 14.35 2.61
C SER A 987 0.90 15.48 2.19
N ASP A 988 2.20 15.29 2.33
CA ASP A 988 3.25 16.23 1.91
C ASP A 988 4.51 15.42 1.58
N LEU A 989 4.80 15.16 0.30
CA LEU A 989 5.87 14.27 -0.13
C LEU A 989 7.19 14.99 -0.39
N LEU A 990 8.25 14.47 0.22
CA LEU A 990 9.57 15.10 0.19
C LEU A 990 10.69 14.12 -0.15
N LEU A 991 11.51 14.47 -1.14
CA LEU A 991 12.69 13.68 -1.51
C LEU A 991 13.87 13.98 -0.59
N HIS A 992 14.49 12.95 -0.03
CA HIS A 992 15.73 13.11 0.74
C HIS A 992 16.92 13.46 -0.17
N SER A 993 17.10 14.75 -0.42
CA SER A 993 18.11 15.28 -1.35
C SER A 993 19.57 14.90 -1.03
N ALA A 994 19.93 14.69 0.24
CA ALA A 994 21.27 14.24 0.62
C ALA A 994 21.56 12.80 0.17
N LEU A 995 20.61 11.87 0.37
CA LEU A 995 20.78 10.47 -0.05
C LEU A 995 20.99 10.35 -1.57
N VAL A 996 20.29 11.15 -2.38
CA VAL A 996 20.49 11.21 -3.84
C VAL A 996 21.92 11.62 -4.19
N GLN A 997 22.51 12.55 -3.43
CA GLN A 997 23.90 13.00 -3.61
C GLN A 997 24.91 11.91 -3.24
N GLU A 998 24.68 11.24 -2.10
CA GLU A 998 25.59 10.24 -1.52
C GLU A 998 25.59 8.91 -2.29
N THR A 999 24.47 8.58 -2.95
CA THR A 999 24.27 7.31 -3.67
C THR A 999 24.38 7.43 -5.20
N ALA A 1000 24.78 8.60 -5.73
CA ALA A 1000 24.89 8.82 -7.18
C ALA A 1000 26.14 8.17 -7.80
N TYR A 1001 25.96 7.25 -8.75
CA TYR A 1001 27.06 6.65 -9.53
C TYR A 1001 26.66 6.27 -10.96
N ILE A 1002 27.66 5.97 -11.79
CA ILE A 1002 27.47 5.43 -13.14
C ILE A 1002 27.74 3.93 -13.16
N GLU A 1003 26.87 3.17 -13.82
CA GLU A 1003 27.05 1.77 -14.21
C GLU A 1003 27.01 1.64 -15.74
N ASP A 1004 27.94 0.89 -16.35
CA ASP A 1004 27.82 0.43 -17.74
C ASP A 1004 27.31 -1.02 -17.75
N ARG A 1005 26.00 -1.21 -17.94
CA ARG A 1005 25.32 -2.52 -17.82
C ARG A 1005 25.00 -3.12 -19.21
N PRO A 1006 25.33 -4.40 -19.49
CA PRO A 1006 25.06 -5.04 -20.76
C PRO A 1006 23.56 -5.31 -20.98
N LEU A 1007 23.12 -5.29 -22.24
CA LEU A 1007 21.70 -5.35 -22.62
C LEU A 1007 21.00 -6.64 -22.17
N HIS A 1008 21.66 -7.80 -22.18
CA HIS A 1008 21.02 -9.04 -21.69
C HIS A 1008 20.58 -8.99 -20.23
N MET A 1009 21.17 -8.12 -19.40
CA MET A 1009 20.70 -7.88 -18.03
C MET A 1009 19.68 -6.75 -17.93
N LEU A 1010 19.04 -6.33 -19.03
CA LEU A 1010 18.14 -5.18 -19.10
C LEU A 1010 16.83 -5.46 -19.87
N TYR A 1011 16.48 -6.72 -20.17
CA TYR A 1011 15.24 -7.06 -20.88
C TYR A 1011 13.99 -6.52 -20.17
N CYS A 1012 13.81 -6.85 -18.88
CA CYS A 1012 12.77 -6.30 -18.02
C CYS A 1012 12.68 -4.77 -18.09
N ALA A 1013 13.81 -4.09 -17.87
CA ALA A 1013 13.88 -2.63 -17.89
C ALA A 1013 13.62 -2.02 -19.29
N ALA A 1014 13.72 -2.79 -20.38
CA ALA A 1014 13.35 -2.36 -21.72
C ALA A 1014 11.85 -2.53 -21.99
N GLU A 1015 11.24 -3.61 -21.49
CA GLU A 1015 9.79 -3.86 -21.53
C GLU A 1015 9.05 -2.81 -20.68
N GLU A 1016 9.58 -2.46 -19.51
CA GLU A 1016 9.14 -1.37 -18.64
C GLU A 1016 9.41 0.04 -19.21
N ASN A 1017 10.18 0.17 -20.30
CA ASN A 1017 10.58 1.44 -20.94
C ASN A 1017 11.54 2.34 -20.12
N CYS A 1018 12.26 1.77 -19.15
CA CYS A 1018 13.24 2.46 -18.31
C CYS A 1018 14.58 2.79 -19.01
N LEU A 1019 14.71 2.45 -20.30
CA LEU A 1019 15.89 2.75 -21.12
C LEU A 1019 15.57 3.87 -22.12
N ALA A 1020 16.57 4.70 -22.44
CA ALA A 1020 16.39 5.78 -23.40
C ALA A 1020 16.10 5.22 -24.80
N ARG A 1021 15.37 5.98 -25.62
CA ARG A 1021 14.74 5.51 -26.87
C ARG A 1021 15.70 4.86 -27.88
N SER A 1022 17.00 5.19 -27.85
CA SER A 1022 18.05 4.56 -28.67
C SER A 1022 18.31 3.09 -28.33
N ALA A 1023 17.98 2.63 -27.11
CA ALA A 1023 18.11 1.25 -26.68
C ALA A 1023 17.26 0.29 -27.55
N ARG A 1024 16.11 0.75 -28.06
CA ARG A 1024 15.25 -0.03 -28.99
C ARG A 1024 15.92 -0.35 -30.33
N SER A 1025 17.00 0.35 -30.66
CA SER A 1025 17.83 0.16 -31.86
C SER A 1025 19.27 -0.28 -31.53
N ALA A 1026 19.55 -0.65 -30.28
CA ALA A 1026 20.87 -1.11 -29.87
C ALA A 1026 21.11 -2.59 -30.26
N ASN A 1027 22.37 -3.03 -30.21
CA ASN A 1027 22.76 -4.40 -30.57
C ASN A 1027 22.43 -5.41 -29.45
N TRP A 1028 21.16 -5.74 -29.24
CA TRP A 1028 20.73 -6.78 -28.30
C TRP A 1028 21.24 -8.17 -28.75
N PRO A 1029 21.69 -9.05 -27.84
CA PRO A 1029 21.95 -8.88 -26.39
C PRO A 1029 23.31 -8.25 -26.01
N TYR A 1030 24.18 -7.98 -26.98
CA TYR A 1030 25.63 -7.76 -26.77
C TYR A 1030 26.06 -6.31 -26.48
N GLY A 1031 25.21 -5.33 -26.76
CA GLY A 1031 25.44 -3.92 -26.45
C GLY A 1031 25.40 -3.63 -24.94
N HIS A 1032 25.71 -2.38 -24.58
CA HIS A 1032 25.67 -1.89 -23.20
C HIS A 1032 24.89 -0.56 -23.12
N ARG A 1033 24.34 -0.24 -21.94
CA ARG A 1033 23.77 1.08 -21.62
C ARG A 1033 24.49 1.66 -20.41
N ARG A 1034 24.66 2.98 -20.42
CA ARG A 1034 25.23 3.74 -19.31
C ARG A 1034 24.13 4.34 -18.45
N LEU A 1035 24.08 3.92 -17.21
CA LEU A 1035 22.99 4.20 -16.27
C LEU A 1035 23.53 5.08 -15.13
N LEU A 1036 22.95 6.26 -14.94
CA LEU A 1036 23.14 7.09 -13.75
C LEU A 1036 22.17 6.62 -12.66
N ARG A 1037 22.66 5.88 -11.67
CA ARG A 1037 21.90 5.36 -10.54
C ARG A 1037 21.97 6.32 -9.35
N PHE A 1038 20.91 6.33 -8.54
CA PHE A 1038 20.82 7.01 -7.25
C PHE A 1038 19.60 6.48 -6.48
N SER A 1039 19.66 6.46 -5.14
CA SER A 1039 18.52 6.07 -4.30
C SER A 1039 17.53 7.23 -4.19
N SER A 1040 16.24 6.93 -4.33
CA SER A 1040 15.14 7.87 -4.05
C SER A 1040 14.46 7.47 -2.75
N GLN A 1041 14.53 8.32 -1.72
CA GLN A 1041 13.80 8.16 -0.46
C GLN A 1041 12.73 9.24 -0.38
N ILE A 1042 11.45 8.84 -0.35
CA ILE A 1042 10.29 9.72 -0.37
C ILE A 1042 9.61 9.67 1.00
N HIS A 1043 9.74 10.73 1.78
CA HIS A 1043 9.06 10.89 3.07
C HIS A 1043 7.65 11.45 2.90
N ASN A 1044 6.69 10.98 3.69
CA ASN A 1044 5.42 11.70 3.90
C ASN A 1044 5.50 12.50 5.20
N LEU A 1045 5.66 13.81 5.08
CA LEU A 1045 5.78 14.74 6.20
C LEU A 1045 4.47 15.51 6.49
N GLY A 1046 3.37 15.13 5.82
CA GLY A 1046 2.10 15.85 5.87
C GLY A 1046 1.24 15.54 7.10
N ARG A 1047 -0.08 15.50 6.90
CA ARG A 1047 -1.09 15.23 7.95
C ARG A 1047 -2.09 14.13 7.60
N ALA A 1048 -1.90 13.46 6.47
CA ALA A 1048 -2.65 12.30 6.04
C ALA A 1048 -1.70 11.31 5.34
N ASP A 1049 -2.00 10.02 5.43
CA ASP A 1049 -1.27 8.99 4.68
C ASP A 1049 -1.39 9.26 3.17
N PHE A 1050 -0.27 9.26 2.45
CA PHE A 1050 -0.31 9.34 0.98
C PHE A 1050 -0.89 8.04 0.45
N ARG A 1051 -1.86 8.11 -0.47
CA ARG A 1051 -2.55 6.94 -1.02
C ARG A 1051 -2.67 7.01 -2.54
N PRO A 1052 -2.52 5.89 -3.26
CA PRO A 1052 -2.74 5.85 -4.69
C PRO A 1052 -4.18 6.23 -5.04
N LYS A 1053 -4.34 7.03 -6.11
CA LYS A 1053 -5.65 7.43 -6.64
C LYS A 1053 -6.45 6.24 -7.18
N ALA A 1054 -5.74 5.24 -7.72
CA ALA A 1054 -6.30 4.00 -8.23
C ALA A 1054 -6.56 3.00 -7.09
N GLY A 1055 -7.70 2.33 -7.12
CA GLY A 1055 -7.98 1.22 -6.20
C GLY A 1055 -7.39 -0.09 -6.70
N ARG A 1056 -7.27 -1.12 -5.84
CA ARG A 1056 -6.61 -2.41 -6.16
C ARG A 1056 -7.01 -3.06 -7.49
N HIS A 1057 -8.23 -2.83 -7.98
CA HIS A 1057 -8.75 -3.35 -9.25
C HIS A 1057 -8.09 -2.75 -10.50
N SER A 1058 -7.37 -1.62 -10.37
CA SER A 1058 -6.65 -0.92 -11.44
C SER A 1058 -5.12 -0.97 -11.25
N TRP A 1059 -4.63 -1.64 -10.21
CA TRP A 1059 -3.19 -1.84 -10.00
C TRP A 1059 -2.66 -2.91 -10.97
N VAL A 1060 -1.49 -2.66 -11.54
CA VAL A 1060 -0.87 -3.54 -12.54
C VAL A 1060 0.15 -4.45 -11.85
N TRP A 1061 0.08 -5.76 -12.09
CA TRP A 1061 1.13 -6.69 -11.64
C TRP A 1061 2.37 -6.50 -12.51
N HIS A 1062 3.55 -6.38 -11.90
CA HIS A 1062 4.79 -6.34 -12.65
C HIS A 1062 5.67 -7.57 -12.43
N GLU A 1063 5.86 -8.34 -13.50
CA GLU A 1063 6.49 -9.66 -13.47
C GLU A 1063 7.97 -9.60 -13.03
N CYS A 1064 8.70 -8.56 -13.47
CA CYS A 1064 10.10 -8.37 -13.12
C CYS A 1064 10.34 -7.87 -11.68
N HIS A 1065 9.32 -7.34 -11.01
CA HIS A 1065 9.42 -6.90 -9.61
C HIS A 1065 8.70 -7.82 -8.61
N GLY A 1066 7.88 -8.76 -9.09
CA GLY A 1066 7.16 -9.72 -8.25
C GLY A 1066 6.10 -9.09 -7.35
N HIS A 1067 5.57 -7.92 -7.70
CA HIS A 1067 4.53 -7.23 -6.93
C HIS A 1067 3.61 -6.37 -7.82
N TYR A 1068 2.54 -5.83 -7.21
CA TYR A 1068 1.64 -4.87 -7.86
C TYR A 1068 2.17 -3.44 -7.74
N HIS A 1069 2.03 -2.67 -8.82
CA HIS A 1069 2.22 -1.22 -8.82
C HIS A 1069 0.85 -0.51 -8.77
N SER A 1070 0.73 0.52 -7.92
CA SER A 1070 -0.51 1.28 -7.68
C SER A 1070 -0.54 2.68 -8.31
N MET A 1071 0.58 3.16 -8.84
CA MET A 1071 0.68 4.38 -9.65
C MET A 1071 1.60 4.16 -10.86
N ASP A 1072 1.20 4.67 -12.02
CA ASP A 1072 1.96 4.59 -13.27
C ASP A 1072 3.19 5.52 -13.26
N ILE A 1073 2.98 6.78 -12.85
CA ILE A 1073 4.02 7.83 -12.82
C ILE A 1073 4.04 8.52 -11.45
N PHE A 1074 4.83 7.99 -10.52
CA PHE A 1074 5.08 8.65 -9.23
C PHE A 1074 6.29 9.61 -9.28
N THR A 1075 7.31 9.36 -10.12
CA THR A 1075 8.47 10.26 -10.26
C THR A 1075 9.00 10.39 -11.69
N HIS A 1076 9.37 11.62 -12.09
CA HIS A 1076 10.24 11.86 -13.24
C HIS A 1076 11.69 12.12 -12.79
N TYR A 1077 12.66 11.58 -13.53
CA TYR A 1077 14.10 11.80 -13.35
C TYR A 1077 14.68 12.48 -14.60
N ASP A 1078 15.22 13.68 -14.47
CA ASP A 1078 15.62 14.52 -15.60
C ASP A 1078 17.07 14.97 -15.53
N ILE A 1079 17.78 14.92 -16.65
CA ILE A 1079 19.04 15.64 -16.86
C ILE A 1079 18.74 16.86 -17.72
N LEU A 1080 18.86 18.06 -17.14
CA LEU A 1080 18.64 19.34 -17.79
C LEU A 1080 19.97 20.02 -18.15
N THR A 1081 20.00 20.80 -19.23
CA THR A 1081 21.04 21.84 -19.38
C THR A 1081 20.85 22.96 -18.34
N PRO A 1082 21.87 23.80 -18.09
CA PRO A 1082 21.71 25.04 -17.32
C PRO A 1082 20.68 26.03 -17.90
N ASN A 1083 20.20 25.81 -19.13
CA ASN A 1083 19.11 26.56 -19.77
C ASN A 1083 17.73 25.90 -19.55
N GLY A 1084 17.63 24.85 -18.73
CA GLY A 1084 16.38 24.15 -18.42
C GLY A 1084 15.90 23.15 -19.48
N THR A 1085 16.66 22.89 -20.55
CA THR A 1085 16.25 21.94 -21.60
C THR A 1085 16.56 20.50 -21.19
N LYS A 1086 15.57 19.59 -21.17
CA LYS A 1086 15.79 18.15 -20.99
C LYS A 1086 16.80 17.61 -22.04
N VAL A 1087 17.71 16.76 -21.59
CA VAL A 1087 18.80 16.14 -22.39
C VAL A 1087 18.71 14.61 -22.32
N ALA A 1088 18.43 14.08 -21.12
CA ALA A 1088 17.99 12.71 -20.91
C ALA A 1088 16.84 12.71 -19.91
N GLU A 1089 15.98 11.71 -20.04
CA GLU A 1089 14.82 11.47 -19.20
C GLU A 1089 14.89 10.00 -18.75
N GLY A 1090 14.65 9.79 -17.48
CA GLY A 1090 14.46 8.50 -16.84
C GLY A 1090 13.22 8.55 -15.96
N HIS A 1091 12.76 7.38 -15.55
CA HIS A 1091 11.71 7.22 -14.57
C HIS A 1091 11.85 5.81 -13.99
N LYS A 1092 11.52 5.66 -12.71
CA LYS A 1092 11.18 4.34 -12.18
C LYS A 1092 9.82 3.97 -12.77
N ALA A 1093 9.76 2.86 -13.51
CA ALA A 1093 8.54 2.46 -14.20
C ALA A 1093 7.51 1.87 -13.23
N SER A 1094 6.55 2.71 -12.85
CA SER A 1094 5.44 2.38 -11.95
C SER A 1094 5.86 1.91 -10.55
N PHE A 1095 4.96 2.09 -9.58
CA PHE A 1095 5.33 2.18 -8.17
C PHE A 1095 4.51 1.28 -7.25
N CYS A 1096 5.23 0.48 -6.47
CA CYS A 1096 4.83 0.11 -5.11
C CYS A 1096 4.82 1.38 -4.24
N LEU A 1097 3.93 1.45 -3.24
CA LEU A 1097 3.98 2.47 -2.20
C LEU A 1097 3.91 1.77 -0.85
N GLU A 1098 5.01 1.79 -0.09
CA GLU A 1098 5.10 1.12 1.21
C GLU A 1098 5.94 1.86 2.26
N ASP A 1099 5.77 1.48 3.53
CA ASP A 1099 6.52 2.06 4.65
C ASP A 1099 7.85 1.32 4.83
N THR A 1100 8.85 1.63 3.99
CA THR A 1100 10.16 0.96 4.05
C THR A 1100 10.87 1.19 5.39
N GLU A 1101 10.71 2.37 6.00
CA GLU A 1101 11.09 2.66 7.40
C GLU A 1101 10.34 3.93 7.89
N CYS A 1102 10.33 4.19 9.20
CA CYS A 1102 9.59 5.28 9.81
C CYS A 1102 10.38 5.99 10.92
N GLN A 1103 9.95 7.20 11.27
CA GLN A 1103 10.43 7.91 12.46
C GLN A 1103 10.16 7.10 13.74
N GLU A 1104 10.95 7.35 14.79
CA GLU A 1104 10.73 6.77 16.11
C GLU A 1104 9.28 7.01 16.58
N ASP A 1105 8.72 6.03 17.31
CA ASP A 1105 7.31 5.93 17.71
C ASP A 1105 6.25 5.79 16.58
N VAL A 1106 6.63 5.74 15.29
CA VAL A 1106 5.70 5.52 14.17
C VAL A 1106 5.76 4.06 13.67
N SER A 1107 4.61 3.38 13.64
CA SER A 1107 4.48 2.01 13.13
C SER A 1107 4.18 1.98 11.63
N LYS A 1108 4.93 1.14 10.89
CA LYS A 1108 4.63 0.76 9.50
C LYS A 1108 3.21 0.23 9.33
N ARG A 1109 2.60 0.49 8.17
CA ARG A 1109 1.22 0.16 7.84
C ARG A 1109 1.02 -0.39 6.42
N TYR A 1110 1.85 0.05 5.47
CA TYR A 1110 1.76 -0.29 4.06
C TYR A 1110 2.90 -1.20 3.63
N GLU A 1111 2.58 -2.19 2.81
CA GLU A 1111 3.47 -3.25 2.32
C GLU A 1111 2.93 -3.77 0.98
N CYS A 1112 3.78 -3.86 -0.05
CA CYS A 1112 3.35 -4.25 -1.39
C CYS A 1112 3.27 -5.77 -1.60
N ALA A 1113 3.93 -6.55 -0.73
CA ALA A 1113 3.91 -8.00 -0.75
C ALA A 1113 2.47 -8.55 -0.60
N ASN A 1114 2.23 -9.74 -1.16
CA ASN A 1114 0.95 -10.45 -1.05
C ASN A 1114 -0.29 -9.64 -1.48
N PHE A 1115 -0.12 -8.63 -2.36
CA PHE A 1115 -1.17 -7.70 -2.81
C PHE A 1115 -1.79 -6.90 -1.63
N GLY A 1116 -0.94 -6.44 -0.70
CA GLY A 1116 -1.31 -5.66 0.48
C GLY A 1116 -1.93 -4.28 0.22
N GLU A 1117 -2.14 -3.49 1.27
CA GLU A 1117 -2.50 -2.08 1.13
C GLU A 1117 -1.25 -1.25 0.80
N GLN A 1118 -1.37 -0.33 -0.16
CA GLN A 1118 -0.28 0.56 -0.56
C GLN A 1118 -0.56 2.02 -0.17
N GLY A 1119 0.51 2.74 0.12
CA GLY A 1119 0.53 4.13 0.59
C GLY A 1119 1.83 4.44 1.34
N ILE A 1120 1.97 5.68 1.82
CA ILE A 1120 3.08 6.08 2.71
C ILE A 1120 2.48 6.76 3.94
N THR A 1121 2.68 6.18 5.12
CA THR A 1121 2.15 6.68 6.39
C THR A 1121 2.84 7.99 6.82
N VAL A 1122 2.11 8.86 7.52
CA VAL A 1122 2.68 10.12 8.05
C VAL A 1122 3.84 9.82 8.99
N GLY A 1123 5.03 10.37 8.70
CA GLY A 1123 6.27 10.10 9.44
C GLY A 1123 7.05 8.88 8.96
N CYS A 1124 6.53 8.15 7.95
CA CYS A 1124 7.24 7.08 7.25
C CYS A 1124 7.82 7.55 5.91
N TRP A 1125 8.64 6.70 5.31
CA TRP A 1125 9.18 6.90 3.96
C TRP A 1125 9.30 5.59 3.17
N ASP A 1126 9.17 5.75 1.86
CA ASP A 1126 9.43 4.72 0.87
C ASP A 1126 10.87 4.87 0.33
N LEU A 1127 11.64 3.79 0.23
CA LEU A 1127 13.06 3.79 -0.14
C LEU A 1127 13.33 2.92 -1.39
N TYR A 1128 13.37 3.60 -2.53
CA TYR A 1128 13.81 3.07 -3.81
C TYR A 1128 15.35 3.10 -3.89
N ARG A 1129 16.00 2.02 -3.43
CA ARG A 1129 17.46 1.86 -3.39
C ARG A 1129 18.10 1.82 -4.79
N HIS A 1130 19.27 2.45 -4.95
CA HIS A 1130 20.00 2.61 -6.23
C HIS A 1130 20.31 1.31 -7.00
N ASP A 1131 20.30 0.14 -6.36
CA ASP A 1131 20.68 -1.15 -6.92
C ASP A 1131 19.54 -1.87 -7.66
N ILE A 1132 18.28 -1.51 -7.39
CA ILE A 1132 17.11 -2.10 -8.05
C ILE A 1132 17.00 -1.65 -9.52
N ASP A 1133 16.19 -2.35 -10.32
CA ASP A 1133 16.01 -2.00 -11.72
C ASP A 1133 15.08 -0.80 -11.92
N CYS A 1134 15.26 -0.11 -13.05
CA CYS A 1134 14.65 1.18 -13.39
C CYS A 1134 15.00 2.36 -12.44
N GLN A 1135 15.89 2.17 -11.47
CA GLN A 1135 16.29 3.21 -10.51
C GLN A 1135 17.46 4.05 -11.04
N TRP A 1136 17.27 4.65 -12.22
CA TRP A 1136 18.31 5.37 -12.94
C TRP A 1136 17.79 6.38 -13.97
N ILE A 1137 18.72 7.16 -14.54
CA ILE A 1137 18.56 7.79 -15.86
C ILE A 1137 19.53 7.11 -16.83
N ASP A 1138 19.05 6.67 -18.00
CA ASP A 1138 19.91 6.18 -19.08
C ASP A 1138 20.60 7.37 -19.77
N ILE A 1139 21.90 7.51 -19.52
CA ILE A 1139 22.74 8.61 -20.00
C ILE A 1139 23.64 8.19 -21.17
N THR A 1140 23.38 7.05 -21.83
CA THR A 1140 24.22 6.53 -22.92
C THR A 1140 24.42 7.52 -24.07
N ASP A 1141 23.37 8.30 -24.39
CA ASP A 1141 23.39 9.29 -25.47
C ASP A 1141 23.84 10.69 -25.01
N VAL A 1142 24.07 10.88 -23.71
CA VAL A 1142 24.45 12.17 -23.11
C VAL A 1142 25.94 12.43 -23.34
N LYS A 1143 26.28 13.67 -23.70
CA LYS A 1143 27.66 14.10 -23.93
C LYS A 1143 28.31 14.58 -22.62
N PRO A 1144 29.65 14.60 -22.52
CA PRO A 1144 30.33 15.30 -21.44
C PRO A 1144 29.91 16.77 -21.35
N GLY A 1145 29.68 17.27 -20.14
CA GLY A 1145 29.17 18.61 -19.89
C GLY A 1145 28.81 18.88 -18.42
N ASN A 1146 28.28 20.08 -18.17
CA ASN A 1146 27.66 20.43 -16.89
C ASN A 1146 26.14 20.53 -17.10
N TYR A 1147 25.40 19.94 -16.16
CA TYR A 1147 23.96 19.70 -16.21
C TYR A 1147 23.35 19.96 -14.82
N ILE A 1148 22.03 19.99 -14.76
CA ILE A 1148 21.27 19.90 -13.50
C ILE A 1148 20.56 18.54 -13.51
N LEU A 1149 20.77 17.74 -12.47
CA LEU A 1149 19.94 16.57 -12.18
C LEU A 1149 18.68 17.08 -11.48
N GLN A 1150 17.51 16.69 -11.96
CA GLN A 1150 16.22 16.97 -11.33
C GLN A 1150 15.47 15.67 -11.06
N VAL A 1151 14.80 15.61 -9.90
CA VAL A 1151 13.81 14.58 -9.57
C VAL A 1151 12.52 15.28 -9.16
N VAL A 1152 11.37 14.83 -9.65
CA VAL A 1152 10.05 15.39 -9.29
C VAL A 1152 9.09 14.28 -8.89
N ILE A 1153 8.54 14.36 -7.67
CA ILE A 1153 7.53 13.44 -7.11
C ILE A 1153 6.11 13.92 -7.44
N ASN A 1154 5.17 12.99 -7.67
CA ASN A 1154 3.77 13.25 -8.06
C ASN A 1154 3.64 14.34 -9.15
N PRO A 1155 4.41 14.25 -10.26
CA PRO A 1155 4.62 15.35 -11.20
C PRO A 1155 3.35 15.81 -11.94
N ASN A 1156 2.33 14.95 -11.97
CA ASN A 1156 1.03 15.20 -12.60
C ASN A 1156 -0.04 15.75 -11.62
N PHE A 1157 0.30 15.93 -10.33
CA PHE A 1157 -0.64 16.28 -9.25
C PHE A 1157 -1.81 15.29 -9.16
N GLU A 1158 -1.54 14.00 -9.34
CA GLU A 1158 -2.58 12.96 -9.43
C GLU A 1158 -3.28 12.72 -8.09
N VAL A 1159 -2.49 12.72 -7.02
CA VAL A 1159 -2.91 12.68 -5.61
C VAL A 1159 -2.75 14.08 -5.01
N ALA A 1160 -3.55 14.40 -3.98
CA ALA A 1160 -3.57 15.73 -3.36
C ALA A 1160 -2.59 15.85 -2.17
N GLU A 1161 -1.85 16.95 -2.13
CA GLU A 1161 -0.84 17.24 -1.12
C GLU A 1161 -1.02 18.67 -0.56
N SER A 1162 -0.49 18.91 0.64
CA SER A 1162 -0.62 20.20 1.34
C SER A 1162 0.37 21.27 0.87
N ASP A 1163 1.43 20.84 0.19
CA ASP A 1163 2.35 21.64 -0.60
C ASP A 1163 2.70 20.82 -1.87
N PHE A 1164 3.14 21.49 -2.92
CA PHE A 1164 3.64 20.89 -4.16
C PHE A 1164 4.95 21.54 -4.65
N THR A 1165 5.40 22.61 -3.98
CA THR A 1165 6.57 23.41 -4.38
C THR A 1165 7.90 22.79 -3.98
N ASN A 1166 7.81 21.75 -3.14
CA ASN A 1166 8.85 20.97 -2.48
C ASN A 1166 8.97 19.53 -3.06
N ASN A 1167 8.02 19.09 -3.89
CA ASN A 1167 8.07 17.80 -4.61
C ASN A 1167 9.27 17.66 -5.58
N ALA A 1168 9.91 18.77 -5.95
CA ALA A 1168 11.02 18.81 -6.89
C ALA A 1168 12.36 19.03 -6.19
N MET A 1169 13.36 18.24 -6.55
CA MET A 1169 14.73 18.29 -6.05
C MET A 1169 15.70 18.58 -7.20
N LYS A 1170 16.74 19.39 -6.98
CA LYS A 1170 17.79 19.72 -7.97
C LYS A 1170 19.20 19.49 -7.40
N CYS A 1171 20.10 18.93 -8.21
CA CYS A 1171 21.54 18.88 -7.95
C CYS A 1171 22.34 19.45 -9.14
N ASN A 1172 23.51 20.04 -8.87
CA ASN A 1172 24.52 20.23 -9.90
C ASN A 1172 25.06 18.87 -10.33
N CYS A 1173 25.23 18.65 -11.64
CA CYS A 1173 25.63 17.39 -12.22
C CYS A 1173 26.71 17.60 -13.30
N LYS A 1174 27.96 17.28 -12.98
CA LYS A 1174 29.10 17.38 -13.90
C LYS A 1174 29.45 15.99 -14.42
N TYR A 1175 29.50 15.79 -15.73
CA TYR A 1175 29.80 14.51 -16.38
C TYR A 1175 30.96 14.69 -17.37
N ASP A 1176 32.04 13.91 -17.24
CA ASP A 1176 33.23 14.02 -18.11
C ASP A 1176 33.32 12.94 -19.22
N GLY A 1177 32.38 11.99 -19.25
CA GLY A 1177 32.41 10.83 -20.14
C GLY A 1177 32.98 9.54 -19.51
N HIS A 1178 33.47 9.61 -18.28
CA HIS A 1178 33.97 8.47 -17.50
C HIS A 1178 33.49 8.46 -16.04
N ARG A 1179 33.20 9.65 -15.48
CA ARG A 1179 32.74 9.87 -14.11
C ARG A 1179 31.67 10.95 -14.08
N ILE A 1180 30.91 10.93 -12.99
CA ILE A 1180 29.94 11.97 -12.67
C ILE A 1180 30.21 12.52 -11.28
N TRP A 1181 29.93 13.81 -11.09
CA TRP A 1181 29.89 14.46 -9.78
C TRP A 1181 28.52 15.09 -9.62
N VAL A 1182 27.74 14.53 -8.71
CA VAL A 1182 26.45 15.08 -8.27
C VAL A 1182 26.70 15.81 -6.96
N HIS A 1183 26.38 17.11 -6.90
CA HIS A 1183 26.64 17.94 -5.72
C HIS A 1183 25.64 19.10 -5.58
N ASN A 1184 25.61 19.75 -4.41
CA ASN A 1184 24.65 20.80 -4.05
C ASN A 1184 23.18 20.35 -4.22
N CYS A 1185 22.88 19.07 -3.96
CA CYS A 1185 21.51 18.56 -3.99
C CYS A 1185 20.65 19.27 -2.95
N HIS A 1186 19.50 19.80 -3.36
CA HIS A 1186 18.56 20.47 -2.48
C HIS A 1186 17.15 20.41 -3.06
N ILE A 1187 16.15 20.54 -2.17
CA ILE A 1187 14.75 20.69 -2.56
C ILE A 1187 14.55 22.08 -3.21
N GLY A 1188 13.77 22.15 -4.28
CA GLY A 1188 13.77 23.25 -5.25
C GLY A 1188 13.35 24.62 -4.71
N ASP A 1189 12.74 24.68 -3.53
CA ASP A 1189 12.34 25.90 -2.82
C ASP A 1189 13.13 26.15 -1.52
N ALA A 1190 14.12 25.31 -1.19
CA ALA A 1190 14.89 25.40 0.05
C ALA A 1190 15.88 26.59 0.09
N PHE A 1191 16.19 27.18 -1.07
CA PHE A 1191 17.00 28.40 -1.19
C PHE A 1191 16.15 29.62 -1.55
N SER A 1192 16.66 30.82 -1.26
CA SER A 1192 16.05 32.05 -1.77
C SER A 1192 16.19 32.17 -3.29
N GLU A 1193 15.31 32.96 -3.93
CA GLU A 1193 15.22 33.02 -5.40
C GLU A 1193 16.55 33.44 -6.05
N GLU A 1194 17.28 34.38 -5.45
CA GLU A 1194 18.59 34.83 -5.93
C GLU A 1194 19.68 33.77 -5.72
N ALA A 1195 19.60 32.96 -4.66
CA ALA A 1195 20.52 31.84 -4.45
C ALA A 1195 20.27 30.68 -5.42
N ASN A 1196 19.00 30.35 -5.68
CA ASN A 1196 18.60 29.35 -6.68
C ASN A 1196 19.04 29.76 -8.11
N ARG A 1197 18.83 31.04 -8.48
CA ARG A 1197 19.36 31.62 -9.72
C ARG A 1197 20.89 31.61 -9.83
N ARG A 1198 21.63 31.61 -8.71
CA ARG A 1198 23.10 31.47 -8.71
C ARG A 1198 23.53 30.02 -8.88
N PHE A 1199 22.83 29.08 -8.24
CA PHE A 1199 22.99 27.63 -8.44
C PHE A 1199 22.82 27.27 -9.92
N GLU A 1200 21.71 27.66 -10.55
CA GLU A 1200 21.44 27.36 -11.98
C GLU A 1200 22.48 27.99 -12.93
N ARG A 1201 23.01 29.17 -12.59
CA ARG A 1201 24.05 29.85 -13.39
C ARG A 1201 25.45 29.29 -13.23
N TYR A 1202 25.75 28.52 -12.17
CA TYR A 1202 27.10 28.04 -11.88
C TYR A 1202 27.11 26.54 -11.52
N PRO A 1203 26.89 25.66 -12.53
CA PRO A 1203 26.62 24.24 -12.34
C PRO A 1203 27.84 23.37 -11.96
N GLY A 1204 28.99 23.94 -11.55
CA GLY A 1204 30.18 23.12 -11.30
C GLY A 1204 31.31 23.79 -10.50
N GLN A 1205 32.05 22.94 -9.79
CA GLN A 1205 33.32 23.30 -9.15
C GLN A 1205 34.41 23.64 -10.20
N THR A 1206 35.23 24.65 -9.91
CA THR A 1206 36.42 25.04 -10.70
C THR A 1206 37.65 24.17 -10.45
N SER A 1207 37.59 23.20 -9.54
CA SER A 1207 38.66 22.22 -9.29
C SER A 1207 38.08 20.82 -9.04
N ASN A 1208 38.95 19.81 -8.97
CA ASN A 1208 38.58 18.44 -8.60
C ASN A 1208 38.71 18.17 -7.08
N GLN A 1209 38.84 19.20 -6.25
CA GLN A 1209 38.79 19.05 -4.79
C GLN A 1209 37.36 19.20 -4.30
N ILE A 1210 36.90 18.22 -3.51
CA ILE A 1210 35.72 18.37 -2.65
C ILE A 1210 36.06 19.43 -1.59
N VAL A 1211 35.09 20.30 -1.29
CA VAL A 1211 35.16 21.39 -0.29
C VAL A 1211 34.13 21.12 0.78
#